data_AF-A0A8T0JBQ8-F1
#
_entry.id   AF-A0A8T0JBQ8-F1
#
_cell.length_a   1.000
_cell.length_b   1.000
_cell.length_c   1.000
_cell.angle_alpha   90.00
_cell.angle_beta   90.00
_cell.angle_gamma   90.00
#
_symmetry.space_group_name_H-M   'P 1'
#
loop_
_entity.id
_entity.type
_entity.pdbx_description
1 polymer ?
#
loop_
_entity_poly.entity_id
_entity_poly.type
_entity_poly.pdbx_seq_one_letter_code
_entity_poly.pdbx_strand_id
1 'polypeptide(L)'
;MDECLKLLQGANDEQRLVGLLLATKIVQGNDLHAVRRVFDAIGFPFLNRLLRTGTGQARASGADAVGQTDKGQQQAYLHLAISIISAFCRLPELAAMDENISKVSILVETLARKDDELAAGDCLECLLAIGSASDKGREALLQQKVLTTVVHRLSEAPPNANWTPLAVRLILFMFSTTGAAQEITECSQELATTVPIVARQLVVQQDASKFEALSLLHYFLASIYSTHIRLAIRNAYLSPDWHTNIRSGLGIIFNSRVGFEKRQLILEVTEALVEIVGEVWLLGPMVVPEDQKPVPLDRFFMLVVETVRIETSVLLNEVARKTFDSGGGETDQVAESAGKQQGLATYLALLEHIINVVVDQQDASGKLKESTMEIAVTALNDVVGLVLEFLEDAQENNITSGDLLLGTVRLVGRYLAETPLAHRNRVYKLLGFLLSVTREGQDGTLEAVPFMLPALSQITTELDGCRALVFCGGHKQIVRFVLVATESGGPESRLAIIDACDTLLNLLIKQKDGLGSALKVTDFLSALPSLANWAAHGKQVMECALAASLCTMVLGLTNENALAQYPGFGPAGLQAVFALILMNLERCQRAERLEEPAEEEDLWDITVSGWSQCMQRYPSFKNIIKASAWLQRFLGKRPMTATMEEVTTNPSLQMLLASIFAP
;
A
#
# COMPACT_ATOMS: atom_id res chain seq x y z
N MET A 1 38.48 -44.01 -15.86
CA MET A 1 37.11 -44.21 -15.34
C MET A 1 36.89 -45.64 -14.86
N ASP A 2 37.13 -46.66 -15.68
CA ASP A 2 36.79 -48.05 -15.28
C ASP A 2 37.59 -48.59 -14.09
N GLU A 3 38.85 -48.17 -13.89
CA GLU A 3 39.62 -48.50 -12.69
C GLU A 3 39.05 -47.87 -11.41
N CYS A 4 38.50 -46.65 -11.51
CA CYS A 4 37.82 -45.96 -10.41
C CYS A 4 36.55 -46.74 -10.01
N LEU A 5 35.74 -47.17 -10.98
CA LEU A 5 34.54 -47.96 -10.72
C LEU A 5 34.84 -49.31 -10.05
N LYS A 6 35.95 -49.98 -10.43
CA LYS A 6 36.39 -51.22 -9.77
C LYS A 6 36.74 -51.00 -8.30
N LEU A 7 37.40 -49.88 -7.98
CA LEU A 7 37.72 -49.52 -6.59
C LEU A 7 36.45 -49.21 -5.77
N LEU A 8 35.48 -48.54 -6.39
CA LEU A 8 34.19 -48.23 -5.77
C LEU A 8 33.34 -49.48 -5.49
N GLN A 9 33.49 -50.53 -6.29
CA GLN A 9 32.88 -51.85 -6.08
C GLN A 9 33.66 -52.75 -5.11
N GLY A 10 34.77 -52.25 -4.55
CA GLY A 10 35.65 -53.00 -3.64
C GLY A 10 34.92 -53.57 -2.42
N ALA A 11 35.47 -54.63 -1.83
CA ALA A 11 34.85 -55.35 -0.71
C ALA A 11 34.93 -54.59 0.63
N ASN A 12 35.92 -53.71 0.77
CA ASN A 12 36.25 -52.97 1.98
C ASN A 12 36.12 -51.45 1.77
N ASP A 13 35.67 -50.75 2.82
CA ASP A 13 35.31 -49.33 2.77
C ASP A 13 36.53 -48.43 2.44
N GLU A 14 37.76 -48.85 2.79
CA GLU A 14 39.00 -48.15 2.41
C GLU A 14 39.19 -48.10 0.88
N GLN A 15 38.95 -49.21 0.17
CA GLN A 15 39.04 -49.23 -1.31
C GLN A 15 38.00 -48.31 -1.93
N ARG A 16 36.79 -48.27 -1.35
CA ARG A 16 35.71 -47.40 -1.81
C ARG A 16 36.02 -45.92 -1.57
N LEU A 17 36.63 -45.57 -0.44
CA LEU A 17 37.11 -44.21 -0.16
C LEU A 17 38.21 -43.77 -1.14
N VAL A 18 39.16 -44.65 -1.45
CA VAL A 18 40.18 -44.37 -2.49
C VAL A 18 39.52 -44.19 -3.86
N GLY A 19 38.54 -45.03 -4.19
CA GLY A 19 37.75 -44.89 -5.41
C GLY A 19 37.00 -43.54 -5.48
N LEU A 20 36.44 -43.06 -4.37
CA LEU A 20 35.74 -41.78 -4.26
C LEU A 20 36.69 -40.59 -4.45
N LEU A 21 37.87 -40.63 -3.83
CA LEU A 21 38.91 -39.61 -4.03
C LEU A 21 39.41 -39.55 -5.48
N LEU A 22 39.40 -40.69 -6.18
CA LEU A 22 39.70 -40.74 -7.60
C LEU A 22 38.52 -40.20 -8.43
N ALA A 23 37.29 -40.48 -8.02
CA ALA A 23 36.08 -39.98 -8.68
C ALA A 23 36.01 -38.45 -8.64
N THR A 24 36.35 -37.79 -7.52
CA THR A 24 36.36 -36.31 -7.43
C THR A 24 37.36 -35.63 -8.37
N LYS A 25 38.38 -36.36 -8.86
CA LYS A 25 39.36 -35.85 -9.83
C LYS A 25 38.96 -36.10 -11.28
N ILE A 26 38.21 -37.15 -11.55
CA ILE A 26 37.91 -37.62 -12.92
C ILE A 26 36.49 -37.22 -13.36
N VAL A 27 35.54 -37.17 -12.42
CA VAL A 27 34.15 -36.83 -12.70
C VAL A 27 33.97 -35.31 -12.59
N GLN A 28 33.55 -34.69 -13.69
CA GLN A 28 33.12 -33.30 -13.66
C GLN A 28 31.71 -33.21 -13.08
N GLY A 29 31.45 -32.18 -12.25
CA GLY A 29 30.18 -32.05 -11.52
C GLY A 29 28.92 -31.93 -12.39
N ASN A 30 29.08 -31.62 -13.68
CA ASN A 30 27.98 -31.49 -14.66
C ASN A 30 27.80 -32.76 -15.52
N ASP A 31 28.69 -33.76 -15.40
CA ASP A 31 28.57 -35.04 -16.10
C ASP A 31 27.65 -35.98 -15.31
N LEU A 32 26.35 -35.78 -15.47
CA LEU A 32 25.30 -36.53 -14.78
C LEU A 32 25.37 -38.04 -15.07
N HIS A 33 25.88 -38.44 -16.25
CA HIS A 33 26.05 -39.84 -16.60
C HIS A 33 27.21 -40.48 -15.83
N ALA A 34 28.34 -39.79 -15.69
CA ALA A 34 29.44 -40.26 -14.85
C ALA A 34 29.04 -40.33 -13.37
N VAL A 35 28.28 -39.35 -12.86
CA VAL A 35 27.71 -39.37 -11.51
C VAL A 35 26.83 -40.59 -11.30
N ARG A 36 25.97 -40.95 -12.27
CA ARG A 36 25.14 -42.16 -12.20
C ARG A 36 25.97 -43.44 -12.13
N ARG A 37 27.01 -43.56 -12.95
CA ARG A 37 27.92 -44.73 -12.92
C ARG A 37 28.65 -44.86 -11.58
N VAL A 38 29.04 -43.75 -10.97
CA VAL A 38 29.65 -43.73 -9.62
C VAL A 38 28.64 -44.18 -8.57
N PHE A 39 27.39 -43.69 -8.64
CA PHE A 39 26.32 -44.13 -7.74
C PHE A 39 26.09 -45.65 -7.83
N ASP A 40 25.90 -46.17 -9.05
CA ASP A 40 25.62 -47.60 -9.29
C ASP A 40 26.76 -48.49 -8.77
N ALA A 41 28.00 -47.99 -8.75
CA ALA A 41 29.16 -48.70 -8.22
C ALA A 41 29.26 -48.72 -6.69
N ILE A 42 28.77 -47.67 -6.01
CA ILE A 42 28.88 -47.51 -4.54
C ILE A 42 27.68 -48.13 -3.82
N GLY A 43 26.48 -47.77 -4.28
CA GLY A 43 25.20 -48.15 -3.69
C GLY A 43 24.88 -47.54 -2.30
N PHE A 44 23.60 -47.54 -1.94
CA PHE A 44 23.12 -47.07 -0.64
C PHE A 44 23.72 -47.75 0.60
N PRO A 45 24.07 -49.05 0.61
CA PRO A 45 24.61 -49.69 1.81
C PRO A 45 25.89 -49.03 2.34
N PHE A 46 26.76 -48.57 1.44
CA PHE A 46 27.97 -47.84 1.81
C PHE A 46 27.64 -46.47 2.42
N LEU A 47 26.76 -45.70 1.75
CA LEU A 47 26.33 -44.39 2.23
C LEU A 47 25.67 -44.46 3.61
N ASN A 48 24.82 -45.46 3.82
CA ASN A 48 24.15 -45.66 5.11
C ASN A 48 25.15 -46.01 6.22
N ARG A 49 26.21 -46.80 5.94
CA ARG A 49 27.29 -47.04 6.90
C ARG A 49 28.08 -45.76 7.21
N LEU A 50 28.38 -44.97 6.18
CA LEU A 50 29.11 -43.71 6.31
C LEU A 50 28.32 -42.71 7.18
N LEU A 51 27.02 -42.56 6.92
CA LEU A 51 26.11 -41.75 7.73
C LEU A 51 25.99 -42.25 9.17
N ARG A 52 25.86 -43.56 9.42
CA ARG A 52 25.77 -44.12 10.78
C ARG A 52 27.05 -43.91 11.59
N THR A 53 28.20 -43.95 10.93
CA THR A 53 29.49 -43.62 11.54
C THR A 53 29.59 -42.13 11.84
N GLY A 54 29.16 -41.27 10.90
CA GLY A 54 29.19 -39.82 11.05
C GLY A 54 28.20 -39.27 12.09
N THR A 55 27.02 -39.89 12.24
CA THR A 55 26.01 -39.51 13.26
C THR A 55 26.28 -40.15 14.63
N GLY A 56 27.28 -41.03 14.75
CA GLY A 56 27.58 -41.74 16.00
C GLY A 56 26.60 -42.88 16.34
N GLN A 57 25.61 -43.15 15.50
CA GLN A 57 24.61 -44.21 15.69
C GLN A 57 25.21 -45.63 15.63
N ALA A 58 26.42 -45.78 15.07
CA ALA A 58 27.18 -47.03 15.11
C ALA A 58 27.47 -47.55 16.54
N ARG A 59 27.41 -46.69 17.57
CA ARG A 59 27.70 -47.05 18.98
C ARG A 59 26.50 -47.56 19.78
N ALA A 60 25.26 -47.33 19.34
CA ALA A 60 24.08 -47.68 20.12
C ALA A 60 23.73 -49.19 20.11
N SER A 61 24.42 -50.00 19.29
CA SER A 61 24.08 -51.41 19.04
C SER A 61 25.19 -52.42 19.39
N GLY A 62 26.26 -51.98 20.05
CA GLY A 62 27.34 -52.88 20.49
C GLY A 62 28.01 -52.36 21.75
N ALA A 63 27.82 -53.08 22.85
CA ALA A 63 28.69 -52.96 24.02
C ALA A 63 30.06 -53.52 23.62
N ASP A 64 31.04 -52.64 23.44
CA ASP A 64 32.42 -52.78 23.90
C ASP A 64 33.23 -51.54 23.48
N ALA A 65 33.79 -50.87 24.48
CA ALA A 65 34.51 -49.62 24.34
C ALA A 65 35.95 -49.84 23.90
N VAL A 66 36.32 -49.36 22.71
CA VAL A 66 37.72 -49.02 22.38
C VAL A 66 37.75 -47.82 21.42
N GLY A 67 38.36 -46.72 21.88
CA GLY A 67 38.71 -45.55 21.08
C GLY A 67 37.67 -44.42 21.10
N GLN A 68 38.02 -43.30 21.75
CA GLN A 68 37.44 -41.99 21.43
C GLN A 68 37.72 -41.72 19.94
N THR A 69 36.83 -42.15 19.04
CA THR A 69 36.84 -41.65 17.67
C THR A 69 36.69 -40.15 17.78
N ASP A 70 37.72 -39.43 17.34
CA ASP A 70 37.80 -37.99 17.41
C ASP A 70 36.52 -37.39 16.83
N LYS A 71 35.91 -36.41 17.51
CA LYS A 71 34.72 -35.73 17.01
C LYS A 71 34.96 -35.19 15.59
N GLY A 72 36.19 -34.76 15.30
CA GLY A 72 36.60 -34.34 13.96
C GLY A 72 36.55 -35.46 12.91
N GLN A 73 36.85 -36.70 13.28
CA GLN A 73 36.77 -37.84 12.34
C GLN A 73 35.32 -38.25 12.07
N GLN A 74 34.45 -38.18 13.08
CA GLN A 74 33.00 -38.41 12.88
C GLN A 74 32.39 -37.35 11.97
N GLN A 75 32.72 -36.08 12.18
CA GLN A 75 32.31 -34.98 11.31
C GLN A 75 32.81 -35.19 9.88
N ALA A 76 34.09 -35.55 9.68
CA ALA A 76 34.63 -35.81 8.34
C ALA A 76 33.84 -36.88 7.57
N TYR A 77 33.44 -37.98 8.22
CA TYR A 77 32.60 -39.00 7.59
C TYR A 77 31.18 -38.48 7.29
N LEU A 78 30.60 -37.67 8.18
CA LEU A 78 29.29 -37.06 7.97
C LEU A 78 29.30 -36.11 6.76
N HIS A 79 30.26 -35.17 6.69
CA HIS A 79 30.40 -34.27 5.56
C HIS A 79 30.59 -35.05 4.26
N LEU A 80 31.49 -36.04 4.23
CA LEU A 80 31.72 -36.84 3.04
C LEU A 80 30.44 -37.56 2.59
N ALA A 81 29.67 -38.12 3.51
CA ALA A 81 28.40 -38.76 3.18
C ALA A 81 27.41 -37.77 2.58
N ILE A 82 27.26 -36.58 3.18
CA ILE A 82 26.32 -35.55 2.73
C ILE A 82 26.75 -34.99 1.37
N SER A 83 28.04 -34.71 1.15
CA SER A 83 28.53 -34.26 -0.17
C SER A 83 28.29 -35.29 -1.27
N ILE A 84 28.46 -36.58 -0.97
CA ILE A 84 28.16 -37.65 -1.94
C ILE A 84 26.65 -37.72 -2.22
N ILE A 85 25.82 -37.62 -1.18
CA ILE A 85 24.35 -37.61 -1.34
C ILE A 85 23.91 -36.39 -2.15
N SER A 86 24.47 -35.21 -1.88
CA SER A 86 24.23 -33.97 -2.63
C SER A 86 24.52 -34.15 -4.12
N ALA A 87 25.71 -34.68 -4.45
CA ALA A 87 26.09 -34.98 -5.81
C ALA A 87 25.12 -35.95 -6.51
N PHE A 88 24.61 -36.96 -5.78
CA PHE A 88 23.63 -37.91 -6.32
C PHE A 88 22.23 -37.32 -6.47
N CYS A 89 21.81 -36.47 -5.55
CA CYS A 89 20.51 -35.80 -5.61
C CYS A 89 20.38 -34.84 -6.80
N ARG A 90 21.49 -34.46 -7.47
CA ARG A 90 21.44 -33.76 -8.75
C ARG A 90 20.72 -34.54 -9.86
N LEU A 91 20.61 -35.86 -9.73
CA LEU A 91 19.79 -36.72 -10.59
C LEU A 91 18.37 -36.83 -9.99
N PRO A 92 17.32 -36.27 -10.62
CA PRO A 92 15.96 -36.28 -10.07
C PRO A 92 15.45 -37.69 -9.74
N GLU A 93 15.79 -38.68 -10.56
CA GLU A 93 15.44 -40.09 -10.33
C GLU A 93 16.00 -40.62 -9.01
N LEU A 94 17.22 -40.23 -8.64
CA LEU A 94 17.86 -40.67 -7.40
C LEU A 94 17.36 -39.86 -6.20
N ALA A 95 17.11 -38.56 -6.39
CA ALA A 95 16.54 -37.72 -5.35
C ALA A 95 15.13 -38.17 -4.93
N ALA A 96 14.33 -38.68 -5.88
CA ALA A 96 12.99 -39.21 -5.65
C ALA A 96 12.95 -40.61 -5.01
N MET A 97 14.09 -41.28 -4.80
CA MET A 97 14.12 -42.61 -4.17
C MET A 97 13.76 -42.54 -2.68
N ASP A 98 12.95 -43.49 -2.21
CA ASP A 98 12.51 -43.57 -0.81
C ASP A 98 13.72 -43.61 0.15
N GLU A 99 14.84 -44.22 -0.26
CA GLU A 99 16.09 -44.22 0.52
C GLU A 99 16.67 -42.83 0.74
N ASN A 100 16.54 -41.89 -0.21
CA ASN A 100 17.03 -40.52 -0.04
C ASN A 100 16.01 -39.63 0.66
N ILE A 101 14.71 -39.84 0.40
CA ILE A 101 13.63 -39.17 1.13
C ILE A 101 13.72 -39.50 2.63
N SER A 102 14.03 -40.74 3.00
CA SER A 102 14.18 -41.13 4.42
C SER A 102 15.35 -40.45 5.13
N LYS A 103 16.25 -39.76 4.41
CA LYS A 103 17.40 -39.04 4.98
C LYS A 103 17.09 -37.57 5.28
N VAL A 104 15.90 -37.06 4.94
CA VAL A 104 15.51 -35.66 5.19
C VAL A 104 15.70 -35.28 6.66
N SER A 105 15.32 -36.15 7.62
CA SER A 105 15.52 -35.88 9.05
C SER A 105 16.99 -35.70 9.42
N ILE A 106 17.89 -36.53 8.89
CA ILE A 106 19.35 -36.43 9.13
C ILE A 106 19.91 -35.14 8.53
N LEU A 107 19.44 -34.75 7.35
CA LEU A 107 19.85 -33.50 6.69
C LEU A 107 19.38 -32.28 7.48
N VAL A 108 18.15 -32.29 8.00
CA VAL A 108 17.60 -31.23 8.86
C VAL A 108 18.37 -31.14 10.19
N GLU A 109 18.60 -32.28 10.85
CA GLU A 109 19.39 -32.33 12.10
C GLU A 109 20.82 -31.84 11.90
N THR A 110 21.44 -32.15 10.75
CA THR A 110 22.79 -31.68 10.45
C THR A 110 22.79 -30.19 10.15
N LEU A 111 21.84 -29.72 9.34
CA LEU A 111 21.68 -28.30 9.04
C LEU A 111 21.47 -27.47 10.32
N ALA A 112 20.73 -27.99 11.31
CA ALA A 112 20.48 -27.31 12.58
C ALA A 112 21.73 -27.10 13.45
N ARG A 113 22.84 -27.81 13.18
CA ARG A 113 24.09 -27.69 13.98
C ARG A 113 24.88 -26.45 13.55
N LYS A 114 25.24 -25.60 14.52
CA LYS A 114 25.93 -24.33 14.27
C LYS A 114 27.36 -24.48 13.76
N ASP A 115 28.04 -25.56 14.13
CA ASP A 115 29.47 -25.74 13.87
C ASP A 115 29.79 -26.29 12.47
N ASP A 116 28.76 -26.55 11.65
CA ASP A 116 28.87 -27.31 10.40
C ASP A 116 28.53 -26.47 9.15
N GLU A 117 29.33 -25.43 8.91
CA GLU A 117 29.18 -24.55 7.74
C GLU A 117 29.51 -25.27 6.41
N LEU A 118 30.35 -26.30 6.45
CA LEU A 118 30.76 -27.06 5.26
C LEU A 118 29.64 -27.98 4.76
N ALA A 119 28.88 -28.63 5.65
CA ALA A 119 27.75 -29.48 5.24
C ALA A 119 26.46 -28.68 4.97
N ALA A 120 26.35 -27.44 5.45
CA ALA A 120 25.12 -26.64 5.30
C ALA A 120 24.71 -26.49 3.82
N GLY A 121 25.66 -26.15 2.94
CA GLY A 121 25.40 -26.03 1.50
C GLY A 121 24.91 -27.34 0.87
N ASP A 122 25.61 -28.44 1.14
CA ASP A 122 25.22 -29.76 0.62
C ASP A 122 23.88 -30.24 1.19
N CYS A 123 23.58 -29.96 2.46
CA CYS A 123 22.28 -30.26 3.06
C CYS A 123 21.15 -29.52 2.35
N LEU A 124 21.31 -28.22 2.11
CA LEU A 124 20.33 -27.38 1.42
C LEU A 124 20.12 -27.84 -0.03
N GLU A 125 21.20 -28.17 -0.75
CA GLU A 125 21.13 -28.72 -2.11
C GLU A 125 20.39 -30.06 -2.13
N CYS A 126 20.68 -30.97 -1.19
CA CYS A 126 19.94 -32.24 -1.04
C CYS A 126 18.45 -32.01 -0.79
N LEU A 127 18.10 -31.16 0.18
CA LEU A 127 16.72 -30.91 0.57
C LEU A 127 15.92 -30.33 -0.60
N LEU A 128 16.49 -29.35 -1.31
CA LEU A 128 15.88 -28.76 -2.49
C LEU A 128 15.67 -29.79 -3.60
N ALA A 129 16.68 -30.62 -3.87
CA ALA A 129 16.60 -31.65 -4.90
C ALA A 129 15.56 -32.72 -4.57
N ILE A 130 15.52 -33.21 -3.33
CA ILE A 130 14.53 -34.19 -2.85
C ILE A 130 13.12 -33.64 -2.97
N GLY A 131 12.88 -32.42 -2.50
CA GLY A 131 11.58 -31.76 -2.60
C GLY A 131 11.15 -31.51 -4.05
N SER A 132 12.08 -31.12 -4.92
CA SER A 132 11.78 -30.84 -6.32
C SER A 132 11.50 -32.10 -7.14
N ALA A 133 12.03 -33.25 -6.73
CA ALA A 133 11.99 -34.48 -7.51
C ALA A 133 10.69 -35.29 -7.37
N SER A 134 9.95 -35.18 -6.26
CA SER A 134 8.70 -35.94 -6.06
C SER A 134 7.79 -35.33 -4.98
N ASP A 135 6.48 -35.62 -5.07
CA ASP A 135 5.51 -35.19 -4.05
C ASP A 135 5.77 -35.84 -2.67
N LYS A 136 6.19 -37.11 -2.64
CA LYS A 136 6.66 -37.76 -1.41
C LYS A 136 7.81 -37.00 -0.75
N GLY A 137 8.74 -36.49 -1.56
CA GLY A 137 9.83 -35.64 -1.09
C GLY A 137 9.30 -34.35 -0.45
N ARG A 138 8.35 -33.67 -1.10
CA ARG A 138 7.70 -32.45 -0.56
C ARG A 138 6.99 -32.71 0.76
N GLU A 139 6.24 -33.80 0.85
CA GLU A 139 5.57 -34.22 2.09
C GLU A 139 6.58 -34.48 3.21
N ALA A 140 7.71 -35.13 2.91
CA ALA A 140 8.77 -35.34 3.89
C ALA A 140 9.39 -34.03 4.39
N LEU A 141 9.60 -33.05 3.51
CA LEU A 141 10.08 -31.72 3.89
C LEU A 141 9.11 -31.00 4.85
N LEU A 142 7.80 -31.06 4.56
CA LEU A 142 6.75 -30.50 5.41
C LEU A 142 6.68 -31.18 6.78
N GLN A 143 6.68 -32.52 6.81
CA GLN A 143 6.62 -33.29 8.05
C GLN A 143 7.81 -33.01 8.97
N GLN A 144 8.98 -32.72 8.39
CA GLN A 144 10.21 -32.45 9.14
C GLN A 144 10.43 -30.96 9.46
N LYS A 145 9.45 -30.09 9.20
CA LYS A 145 9.53 -28.63 9.46
C LYS A 145 10.80 -27.99 8.90
N VAL A 146 11.11 -28.33 7.66
CA VAL A 146 12.32 -27.85 6.98
C VAL A 146 12.33 -26.32 6.90
N LEU A 147 11.18 -25.69 6.66
CA LEU A 147 11.08 -24.23 6.59
C LEU A 147 11.57 -23.58 7.89
N THR A 148 11.01 -23.96 9.04
CA THR A 148 11.42 -23.42 10.34
C THR A 148 12.92 -23.60 10.58
N THR A 149 13.47 -24.78 10.25
CA THR A 149 14.90 -25.05 10.46
C THR A 149 15.78 -24.18 9.56
N VAL A 150 15.43 -24.03 8.28
CA VAL A 150 16.20 -23.22 7.32
C VAL A 150 16.12 -21.74 7.70
N VAL A 151 14.94 -21.25 8.10
CA VAL A 151 14.76 -19.85 8.54
C VAL A 151 15.56 -19.57 9.79
N HIS A 152 15.50 -20.46 10.79
CA HIS A 152 16.30 -20.33 12.01
C HIS A 152 17.80 -20.30 11.69
N ARG A 153 18.30 -21.22 10.86
CA ARG A 153 19.71 -21.25 10.48
C ARG A 153 20.13 -20.03 9.66
N LEU A 154 19.27 -19.58 8.76
CA LEU A 154 19.50 -18.36 7.99
C LEU A 154 19.55 -17.12 8.90
N SER A 155 18.69 -17.02 9.92
CA SER A 155 18.69 -15.90 10.87
C SER A 155 19.99 -15.74 11.66
N GLU A 156 20.74 -16.85 11.82
CA GLU A 156 22.03 -16.89 12.51
C GLU A 156 23.24 -16.93 11.56
N ALA A 157 22.99 -16.83 10.24
CA ALA A 157 24.03 -16.98 9.23
C ALA A 157 25.05 -15.83 9.31
N PRO A 158 26.35 -16.11 9.14
CA PRO A 158 27.33 -15.06 8.96
C PRO A 158 27.05 -14.30 7.65
N PRO A 159 27.35 -12.99 7.54
CA PRO A 159 26.98 -12.18 6.39
C PRO A 159 27.42 -12.79 5.05
N ASN A 160 28.60 -13.42 5.00
CA ASN A 160 29.20 -13.96 3.78
C ASN A 160 29.06 -15.49 3.64
N ALA A 161 28.06 -16.09 4.29
CA ALA A 161 27.75 -17.51 4.10
C ALA A 161 27.46 -17.81 2.62
N ASN A 162 28.29 -18.66 2.02
CA ASN A 162 28.21 -19.06 0.61
C ASN A 162 26.94 -19.86 0.29
N TRP A 163 26.32 -20.49 1.29
CA TRP A 163 25.09 -21.28 1.17
C TRP A 163 23.81 -20.42 1.25
N THR A 164 23.93 -19.11 1.54
CA THR A 164 22.77 -18.20 1.62
C THR A 164 21.86 -18.24 0.38
N PRO A 165 22.39 -18.21 -0.87
CA PRO A 165 21.54 -18.31 -2.06
C PRO A 165 20.74 -19.62 -2.13
N LEU A 166 21.34 -20.73 -1.70
CA LEU A 166 20.66 -22.03 -1.65
C LEU A 166 19.55 -22.05 -0.59
N ALA A 167 19.79 -21.43 0.58
CA ALA A 167 18.75 -21.29 1.61
C ALA A 167 17.59 -20.43 1.11
N VAL A 168 17.87 -19.29 0.46
CA VAL A 168 16.84 -18.42 -0.16
C VAL A 168 16.04 -19.20 -1.20
N ARG A 169 16.70 -19.97 -2.07
CA ARG A 169 16.05 -20.80 -3.08
C ARG A 169 15.18 -21.89 -2.47
N LEU A 170 15.64 -22.55 -1.41
CA LEU A 170 14.86 -23.56 -0.70
C LEU A 170 13.63 -22.96 -0.01
N ILE A 171 13.76 -21.81 0.66
CA ILE A 171 12.61 -21.11 1.25
C ILE A 171 11.63 -20.73 0.13
N LEU A 172 12.11 -20.12 -0.96
CA LEU A 172 11.26 -19.77 -2.11
C LEU A 172 10.53 -20.99 -2.70
N PHE A 173 11.21 -22.13 -2.81
CA PHE A 173 10.62 -23.39 -3.24
C PHE A 173 9.48 -23.81 -2.30
N MET A 174 9.67 -23.72 -0.97
CA MET A 174 8.63 -24.02 0.00
C MET A 174 7.41 -23.09 -0.16
N PHE A 175 7.62 -21.79 -0.30
CA PHE A 175 6.52 -20.82 -0.52
C PHE A 175 5.73 -21.08 -1.80
N SER A 176 6.40 -21.50 -2.88
CA SER A 176 5.77 -21.69 -4.19
C SER A 176 5.12 -23.05 -4.40
N THR A 177 5.48 -24.08 -3.63
CA THR A 177 5.07 -25.47 -3.93
C THR A 177 4.41 -26.23 -2.80
N THR A 178 4.59 -25.86 -1.53
CA THR A 178 4.22 -26.73 -0.40
C THR A 178 2.95 -26.32 0.36
N GLY A 179 2.29 -25.22 -0.03
CA GLY A 179 1.00 -24.81 0.56
C GLY A 179 1.04 -24.54 2.06
N ALA A 180 2.22 -24.32 2.64
CA ALA A 180 2.49 -24.29 4.08
C ALA A 180 2.02 -23.00 4.79
N ALA A 181 0.79 -22.54 4.52
CA ALA A 181 0.25 -21.28 5.03
C ALA A 181 0.31 -21.18 6.57
N GLN A 182 0.03 -22.28 7.26
CA GLN A 182 0.09 -22.34 8.72
C GLN A 182 1.54 -22.24 9.24
N GLU A 183 2.47 -23.01 8.67
CA GLU A 183 3.88 -22.98 9.07
C GLU A 183 4.52 -21.61 8.81
N ILE A 184 4.16 -20.95 7.70
CA ILE A 184 4.59 -19.58 7.38
C ILE A 184 4.09 -18.59 8.44
N THR A 185 2.85 -18.75 8.90
CA THR A 185 2.27 -17.87 9.93
C THR A 185 2.97 -18.07 11.27
N GLU A 186 3.23 -19.33 11.66
CA GLU A 186 3.96 -19.68 12.89
C GLU A 186 5.40 -19.14 12.90
N CYS A 187 6.08 -19.16 11.74
CA CYS A 187 7.48 -18.73 11.58
C CYS A 187 7.61 -17.24 11.20
N SER A 188 6.52 -16.45 11.20
CA SER A 188 6.50 -15.08 10.67
C SER A 188 7.51 -14.12 11.35
N GLN A 189 7.75 -14.28 12.66
CA GLN A 189 8.74 -13.49 13.39
C GLN A 189 10.17 -13.80 12.95
N GLU A 190 10.50 -15.09 12.82
CA GLU A 190 11.82 -15.53 12.41
C GLU A 190 12.07 -15.17 10.94
N LEU A 191 11.05 -15.31 10.08
CA LEU A 191 11.08 -14.87 8.68
C LEU A 191 11.42 -13.37 8.57
N ALA A 192 10.81 -12.52 9.40
CA ALA A 192 11.13 -11.09 9.43
C ALA A 192 12.62 -10.82 9.71
N THR A 193 13.26 -11.61 10.59
CA THR A 193 14.70 -11.47 10.86
C THR A 193 15.60 -11.85 9.68
N THR A 194 15.10 -12.63 8.73
CA THR A 194 15.86 -13.01 7.52
C THR A 194 15.80 -11.95 6.41
N VAL A 195 14.85 -11.01 6.46
CA VAL A 195 14.66 -9.97 5.43
C VAL A 195 15.95 -9.21 5.10
N PRO A 196 16.77 -8.76 6.08
CA PRO A 196 18.04 -8.09 5.78
C PRO A 196 19.04 -8.96 4.99
N ILE A 197 19.05 -10.26 5.26
CA ILE A 197 19.94 -11.21 4.60
C ILE A 197 19.50 -11.42 3.16
N VAL A 198 18.20 -11.57 2.92
CA VAL A 198 17.63 -11.68 1.56
C VAL A 198 17.82 -10.37 0.78
N ALA A 199 17.59 -9.22 1.42
CA ALA A 199 17.81 -7.89 0.83
C ALA A 199 19.26 -7.71 0.36
N ARG A 200 20.24 -8.16 1.15
CA ARG A 200 21.66 -8.09 0.78
C ARG A 200 21.99 -8.91 -0.47
N GLN A 201 21.31 -10.04 -0.69
CA GLN A 201 21.53 -10.86 -1.89
C GLN A 201 21.19 -10.11 -3.18
N LEU A 202 20.24 -9.16 -3.17
CA LEU A 202 19.93 -8.35 -4.35
C LEU A 202 21.09 -7.46 -4.79
N VAL A 203 21.95 -7.05 -3.87
CA VAL A 203 23.10 -6.17 -4.14
C VAL A 203 24.34 -6.99 -4.48
N VAL A 204 24.58 -8.07 -3.72
CA VAL A 204 25.81 -8.88 -3.83
C VAL A 204 25.75 -9.84 -5.03
N GLN A 205 24.60 -10.44 -5.33
CA GLN A 205 24.48 -11.41 -6.42
C GLN A 205 24.19 -10.72 -7.74
N GLN A 206 24.93 -11.10 -8.77
CA GLN A 206 24.72 -10.59 -10.14
C GLN A 206 24.19 -11.65 -11.11
N ASP A 207 24.05 -12.89 -10.65
CA ASP A 207 23.51 -14.02 -11.40
C ASP A 207 21.98 -14.18 -11.23
N ALA A 208 21.45 -15.36 -11.60
CA ALA A 208 20.03 -15.67 -11.47
C ALA A 208 19.50 -15.63 -10.02
N SER A 209 20.37 -15.82 -9.02
CA SER A 209 20.00 -15.90 -7.61
C SER A 209 19.40 -14.59 -7.07
N LYS A 210 19.75 -13.45 -7.67
CA LYS A 210 19.12 -12.15 -7.31
C LYS A 210 17.63 -12.12 -7.64
N PHE A 211 17.19 -12.81 -8.69
CA PHE A 211 15.77 -12.90 -9.04
C PHE A 211 15.01 -13.84 -8.10
N GLU A 212 15.69 -14.83 -7.53
CA GLU A 212 15.13 -15.70 -6.49
C GLU A 212 14.96 -14.91 -5.18
N ALA A 213 15.95 -14.10 -4.81
CA ALA A 213 15.84 -13.18 -3.68
C ALA A 213 14.70 -12.16 -3.88
N LEU A 214 14.55 -11.58 -5.09
CA LEU A 214 13.42 -10.70 -5.43
C LEU A 214 12.07 -11.42 -5.25
N SER A 215 11.96 -12.65 -5.76
CA SER A 215 10.73 -13.42 -5.67
C SER A 215 10.38 -13.76 -4.23
N LEU A 216 11.38 -14.07 -3.40
CA LEU A 216 11.17 -14.33 -1.97
C LEU A 216 10.76 -13.05 -1.22
N LEU A 217 11.34 -11.90 -1.54
CA LEU A 217 10.93 -10.62 -0.98
C LEU A 217 9.48 -10.27 -1.36
N HIS A 218 9.06 -10.55 -2.59
CA HIS A 218 7.66 -10.44 -2.98
C HIS A 218 6.77 -11.32 -2.09
N TYR A 219 7.17 -12.57 -1.80
CA TYR A 219 6.41 -13.41 -0.87
C TYR A 219 6.31 -12.79 0.54
N PHE A 220 7.39 -12.22 1.05
CA PHE A 220 7.43 -11.60 2.38
C PHE A 220 6.61 -10.31 2.47
N LEU A 221 6.55 -9.53 1.39
CA LEU A 221 6.09 -8.14 1.43
C LEU A 221 4.78 -7.89 0.70
N ALA A 222 4.52 -8.56 -0.42
CA ALA A 222 3.42 -8.23 -1.32
C ALA A 222 2.46 -9.41 -1.63
N SER A 223 2.84 -10.65 -1.30
CA SER A 223 1.97 -11.81 -1.54
C SER A 223 0.85 -11.98 -0.50
N ILE A 224 -0.02 -12.97 -0.73
CA ILE A 224 -1.08 -13.39 0.21
C ILE A 224 -0.55 -13.80 1.60
N TYR A 225 0.73 -14.15 1.72
CA TYR A 225 1.36 -14.54 2.99
C TYR A 225 1.97 -13.34 3.75
N SER A 226 2.04 -12.17 3.12
CA SER A 226 2.81 -11.03 3.61
C SER A 226 2.27 -10.43 4.92
N THR A 227 0.96 -10.50 5.18
CA THR A 227 0.31 -9.76 6.27
C THR A 227 0.96 -9.99 7.64
N HIS A 228 1.21 -11.25 8.02
CA HIS A 228 1.84 -11.58 9.30
C HIS A 228 3.33 -11.21 9.33
N ILE A 229 4.03 -11.38 8.20
CA ILE A 229 5.46 -11.06 8.07
C ILE A 229 5.67 -9.55 8.13
N ARG A 230 4.85 -8.75 7.44
CA ARG A 230 4.87 -7.28 7.49
C ARG A 230 4.62 -6.76 8.91
N LEU A 231 3.67 -7.35 9.63
CA LEU A 231 3.44 -7.01 11.02
C LEU A 231 4.66 -7.32 11.90
N ALA A 232 5.30 -8.47 11.68
CA ALA A 232 6.53 -8.83 12.38
C ALA A 232 7.71 -7.89 12.05
N ILE A 233 7.89 -7.51 10.77
CA ILE A 233 8.89 -6.53 10.33
C ILE A 233 8.71 -5.19 11.05
N ARG A 234 7.48 -4.68 11.15
CA ARG A 234 7.18 -3.42 11.84
C ARG A 234 7.53 -3.45 13.33
N ASN A 235 7.50 -4.62 13.95
CA ASN A 235 7.80 -4.81 15.37
C ASN A 235 9.24 -5.25 15.65
N ALA A 236 10.01 -5.63 14.62
CA ALA A 236 11.35 -6.15 14.75
C ALA A 236 12.41 -5.05 14.65
N TYR A 237 13.50 -5.20 15.41
CA TYR A 237 14.70 -4.37 15.24
C TYR A 237 15.57 -4.98 14.14
N LEU A 238 15.37 -4.54 12.90
CA LEU A 238 16.14 -4.97 11.74
C LEU A 238 17.38 -4.09 11.53
N SER A 239 18.41 -4.62 10.86
CA SER A 239 19.61 -3.85 10.53
C SER A 239 19.25 -2.61 9.71
N PRO A 240 19.77 -1.41 10.03
CA PRO A 240 19.29 -0.15 9.45
C PRO A 240 19.35 -0.09 7.91
N ASP A 241 20.23 -0.86 7.27
CA ASP A 241 20.43 -0.79 5.82
C ASP A 241 19.52 -1.72 4.99
N TRP A 242 18.64 -2.51 5.62
CA TRP A 242 17.86 -3.55 4.92
C TRP A 242 17.00 -2.97 3.79
N HIS A 243 16.29 -1.88 4.06
CA HIS A 243 15.43 -1.22 3.07
C HIS A 243 16.25 -0.48 2.01
N THR A 244 17.46 -0.02 2.34
CA THR A 244 18.39 0.61 1.40
C THR A 244 18.98 -0.42 0.44
N ASN A 245 19.29 -1.63 0.93
CA ASN A 245 19.73 -2.75 0.11
C ASN A 245 18.64 -3.18 -0.88
N ILE A 246 17.37 -3.23 -0.45
CA ILE A 246 16.25 -3.49 -1.36
C ILE A 246 16.20 -2.40 -2.43
N ARG A 247 16.15 -1.12 -2.06
CA ARG A 247 16.11 -0.01 -3.04
C ARG A 247 17.23 -0.10 -4.07
N SER A 248 18.45 -0.35 -3.60
CA SER A 248 19.65 -0.46 -4.44
C SER A 248 19.54 -1.64 -5.40
N GLY A 249 19.18 -2.81 -4.88
CA GLY A 249 18.95 -4.03 -5.65
C GLY A 249 17.87 -3.88 -6.72
N LEU A 250 16.70 -3.36 -6.34
CA LEU A 250 15.60 -3.10 -7.27
C LEU A 250 16.01 -2.10 -8.36
N GLY A 251 16.71 -1.02 -8.00
CA GLY A 251 17.18 -0.05 -8.98
C GLY A 251 18.25 -0.61 -9.93
N ILE A 252 19.12 -1.53 -9.49
CA ILE A 252 20.05 -2.25 -10.37
C ILE A 252 19.27 -3.14 -11.35
N ILE A 253 18.23 -3.83 -10.87
CA ILE A 253 17.39 -4.69 -11.69
C ILE A 253 16.58 -3.86 -12.70
N PHE A 254 16.05 -2.68 -12.33
CA PHE A 254 15.36 -1.78 -13.26
C PHE A 254 16.26 -1.26 -14.39
N ASN A 255 17.54 -1.00 -14.11
CA ASN A 255 18.50 -0.61 -15.16
C ASN A 255 18.89 -1.80 -16.07
N SER A 256 18.55 -3.04 -15.67
CA SER A 256 18.76 -4.23 -16.47
C SER A 256 17.58 -4.44 -17.42
N ARG A 257 17.82 -5.02 -18.61
CA ARG A 257 16.73 -5.42 -19.52
C ARG A 257 16.01 -6.64 -18.94
N VAL A 258 14.89 -6.41 -18.26
CA VAL A 258 14.08 -7.45 -17.62
C VAL A 258 12.68 -7.53 -18.24
N GLY A 259 12.10 -8.73 -18.27
CA GLY A 259 10.75 -8.98 -18.79
C GLY A 259 9.64 -8.44 -17.89
N PHE A 260 8.40 -8.45 -18.40
CA PHE A 260 7.19 -7.96 -17.72
C PHE A 260 7.03 -8.51 -16.29
N GLU A 261 7.07 -9.84 -16.12
CA GLU A 261 6.89 -10.50 -14.82
C GLU A 261 7.84 -9.99 -13.74
N LYS A 262 9.11 -9.75 -14.11
CA LYS A 262 10.10 -9.24 -13.16
C LYS A 262 9.86 -7.78 -12.83
N ARG A 263 9.42 -6.95 -13.80
CA ARG A 263 9.04 -5.55 -13.54
C ARG A 263 7.85 -5.45 -12.60
N GLN A 264 6.84 -6.31 -12.80
CA GLN A 264 5.69 -6.39 -11.91
C GLN A 264 6.10 -6.71 -10.47
N LEU A 265 6.92 -7.76 -10.25
CA LEU A 265 7.42 -8.10 -8.91
C LEU A 265 8.19 -6.95 -8.25
N ILE A 266 8.98 -6.19 -9.02
CA ILE A 266 9.70 -5.03 -8.49
C ILE A 266 8.73 -3.95 -8.04
N LEU A 267 7.68 -3.66 -8.83
CA LEU A 267 6.67 -2.65 -8.50
C LEU A 267 5.85 -3.06 -7.27
N GLU A 268 5.43 -4.32 -7.18
CA GLU A 268 4.73 -4.85 -6.00
C GLU A 268 5.57 -4.79 -4.73
N VAL A 269 6.86 -5.14 -4.81
CA VAL A 269 7.78 -5.00 -3.66
C VAL A 269 8.02 -3.52 -3.32
N THR A 270 8.08 -2.64 -4.33
CA THR A 270 8.27 -1.19 -4.13
C THR A 270 7.07 -0.59 -3.39
N GLU A 271 5.86 -0.93 -3.82
CA GLU A 271 4.61 -0.49 -3.19
C GLU A 271 4.53 -0.95 -1.74
N ALA A 272 4.75 -2.25 -1.50
CA ALA A 272 4.73 -2.80 -0.15
C ALA A 272 5.80 -2.16 0.77
N LEU A 273 6.96 -1.77 0.25
CA LEU A 273 7.96 -1.06 1.04
C LEU A 273 7.58 0.37 1.35
N VAL A 274 6.91 1.07 0.42
CA VAL A 274 6.36 2.40 0.70
C VAL A 274 5.33 2.33 1.83
N GLU A 275 4.46 1.32 1.86
CA GLU A 275 3.52 1.11 2.97
C GLU A 275 4.19 0.78 4.32
N ILE A 276 5.38 0.18 4.31
CA ILE A 276 6.08 -0.23 5.54
C ILE A 276 6.99 0.88 6.08
N VAL A 277 7.76 1.52 5.20
CA VAL A 277 8.83 2.47 5.56
C VAL A 277 8.38 3.93 5.40
N GLY A 278 7.41 4.19 4.53
CA GLY A 278 6.92 5.52 4.18
C GLY A 278 7.41 5.98 2.80
N GLU A 279 6.72 6.98 2.25
CA GLU A 279 6.88 7.46 0.87
C GLU A 279 8.25 8.08 0.60
N VAL A 280 8.85 8.71 1.62
CA VAL A 280 10.21 9.28 1.56
C VAL A 280 11.26 8.21 1.21
N TRP A 281 10.98 6.92 1.43
CA TRP A 281 11.89 5.83 1.05
C TRP A 281 12.18 5.76 -0.46
N LEU A 282 11.24 6.23 -1.31
CA LEU A 282 11.47 6.34 -2.75
C LEU A 282 12.68 7.25 -3.08
N LEU A 283 13.01 8.16 -2.15
CA LEU A 283 14.14 9.09 -2.23
C LEU A 283 15.29 8.61 -1.35
N GLY A 284 16.48 8.49 -1.93
CA GLY A 284 17.72 8.29 -1.17
C GLY A 284 18.77 7.47 -1.89
N PRO A 285 19.89 7.17 -1.22
CA PRO A 285 21.05 6.57 -1.87
C PRO A 285 20.75 5.19 -2.44
N MET A 286 21.27 4.95 -3.64
CA MET A 286 21.45 3.62 -4.21
C MET A 286 22.92 3.23 -4.08
N VAL A 287 23.16 2.05 -3.52
CA VAL A 287 24.49 1.42 -3.46
C VAL A 287 24.66 0.59 -4.73
N VAL A 288 25.48 1.09 -5.66
CA VAL A 288 25.82 0.35 -6.88
C VAL A 288 27.17 -0.33 -6.66
N PRO A 289 27.33 -1.62 -6.97
CA PRO A 289 28.62 -2.28 -6.97
C PRO A 289 29.55 -1.60 -7.99
N GLU A 290 30.72 -1.13 -7.53
CA GLU A 290 31.83 -0.49 -8.27
C GLU A 290 31.85 1.06 -8.39
N ASP A 291 33.08 1.60 -8.43
CA ASP A 291 33.54 3.01 -8.47
C ASP A 291 32.84 3.92 -9.51
N GLN A 292 31.55 4.15 -9.32
CA GLN A 292 30.80 5.12 -10.11
C GLN A 292 30.43 6.34 -9.28
N LYS A 293 30.31 7.46 -10.01
CA LYS A 293 29.86 8.75 -9.49
C LYS A 293 28.67 8.56 -8.55
N PRO A 294 28.56 9.39 -7.49
CA PRO A 294 27.43 9.31 -6.56
C PRO A 294 26.12 9.30 -7.36
N VAL A 295 25.34 8.22 -7.18
CA VAL A 295 24.03 8.11 -7.82
C VAL A 295 23.13 9.17 -7.20
N PRO A 296 22.43 9.99 -8.02
CA PRO A 296 21.47 10.96 -7.49
C PRO A 296 20.42 10.28 -6.60
N LEU A 297 20.05 10.93 -5.49
CA LEU A 297 19.08 10.40 -4.52
C LEU A 297 17.68 10.17 -5.13
N ASP A 298 17.38 10.86 -6.23
CA ASP A 298 16.13 10.77 -6.98
C ASP A 298 16.18 9.74 -8.13
N ARG A 299 17.31 9.05 -8.34
CA ARG A 299 17.43 8.10 -9.46
C ARG A 299 16.47 6.93 -9.35
N PHE A 300 16.29 6.36 -8.16
CA PHE A 300 15.36 5.24 -7.97
C PHE A 300 13.91 5.69 -8.22
N PHE A 301 13.51 6.81 -7.61
CA PHE A 301 12.21 7.43 -7.84
C PHE A 301 11.91 7.61 -9.33
N MET A 302 12.85 8.15 -10.10
CA MET A 302 12.69 8.33 -11.55
C MET A 302 12.51 7.01 -12.32
N LEU A 303 13.20 5.95 -11.92
CA LEU A 303 13.01 4.61 -12.51
C LEU A 303 11.61 4.08 -12.21
N VAL A 304 11.11 4.29 -10.98
CA VAL A 304 9.75 3.90 -10.60
C VAL A 304 8.72 4.69 -11.40
N VAL A 305 8.84 6.02 -11.48
CA VAL A 305 7.94 6.89 -12.25
C VAL A 305 7.83 6.44 -13.71
N GLU A 306 8.96 6.27 -14.40
CA GLU A 306 8.95 5.90 -15.82
C GLU A 306 8.41 4.48 -16.03
N THR A 307 8.79 3.54 -15.15
CA THR A 307 8.33 2.16 -15.26
C THR A 307 6.82 2.06 -15.00
N VAL A 308 6.32 2.68 -13.92
CA VAL A 308 4.88 2.68 -13.60
C VAL A 308 4.09 3.36 -14.71
N ARG A 309 4.58 4.48 -15.27
CA ARG A 309 3.93 5.14 -16.42
C ARG A 309 3.76 4.20 -17.61
N ILE A 310 4.84 3.52 -18.01
CA ILE A 310 4.82 2.60 -19.15
C ILE A 310 3.91 1.40 -18.87
N GLU A 311 4.08 0.73 -17.72
CA GLU A 311 3.33 -0.48 -17.41
C GLU A 311 1.84 -0.18 -17.20
N THR A 312 1.49 0.96 -16.60
CA THR A 312 0.08 1.40 -16.48
C THR A 312 -0.53 1.60 -17.85
N SER A 313 0.15 2.29 -18.77
CA SER A 313 -0.33 2.51 -20.14
C SER A 313 -0.59 1.18 -20.87
N VAL A 314 0.35 0.25 -20.80
CA VAL A 314 0.24 -1.06 -21.46
C VAL A 314 -0.89 -1.88 -20.86
N LEU A 315 -0.92 -2.00 -19.54
CA LEU A 315 -1.86 -2.88 -18.83
C LEU A 315 -3.28 -2.32 -18.84
N LEU A 316 -3.44 -1.00 -18.74
CA LEU A 316 -4.75 -0.34 -18.82
C LEU A 316 -5.36 -0.52 -20.21
N ASN A 317 -4.58 -0.35 -21.28
CA ASN A 317 -5.05 -0.60 -22.65
C ASN A 317 -5.39 -2.07 -22.89
N GLU A 318 -4.62 -3.02 -22.33
CA GLU A 318 -4.98 -4.43 -22.43
C GLU A 318 -6.30 -4.74 -21.72
N VAL A 319 -6.49 -4.22 -20.50
CA VAL A 319 -7.73 -4.39 -19.75
C VAL A 319 -8.89 -3.71 -20.48
N ALA A 320 -8.72 -2.48 -20.98
CA ALA A 320 -9.73 -1.76 -21.74
C ALA A 320 -10.25 -2.58 -22.94
N ARG A 321 -9.35 -3.14 -23.76
CA ARG A 321 -9.74 -3.98 -24.90
C ARG A 321 -10.52 -5.22 -24.47
N LYS A 322 -10.11 -5.87 -23.38
CA LYS A 322 -10.83 -7.05 -22.88
C LYS A 322 -12.19 -6.67 -22.29
N THR A 323 -12.29 -5.52 -21.63
CA THR A 323 -13.51 -5.06 -20.95
C THR A 323 -14.53 -4.45 -21.90
N PHE A 324 -14.10 -3.70 -22.93
CA PHE A 324 -14.98 -2.92 -23.79
C PHE A 324 -15.12 -3.48 -25.22
N ASP A 325 -14.08 -4.10 -25.81
CA ASP A 325 -14.13 -4.58 -27.20
C ASP A 325 -14.68 -6.00 -27.34
N SER A 326 -14.68 -6.79 -26.26
CA SER A 326 -14.99 -8.22 -26.32
C SER A 326 -16.48 -8.46 -26.07
N GLY A 327 -17.24 -8.73 -27.14
CA GLY A 327 -18.60 -9.26 -27.02
C GLY A 327 -18.60 -10.64 -26.35
N GLY A 328 -18.82 -10.67 -25.02
CA GLY A 328 -19.26 -11.82 -24.22
C GLY A 328 -18.69 -13.19 -24.59
N GLY A 329 -17.38 -13.41 -24.39
CA GLY A 329 -16.76 -14.73 -24.51
C GLY A 329 -16.28 -15.25 -23.15
N GLU A 330 -17.04 -16.17 -22.54
CA GLU A 330 -16.83 -16.67 -21.18
C GLU A 330 -15.75 -17.77 -21.05
N THR A 331 -15.19 -17.84 -19.83
CA THR A 331 -14.77 -19.02 -19.04
C THR A 331 -13.29 -19.34 -18.76
N ASP A 332 -12.30 -18.96 -19.57
CA ASP A 332 -10.86 -19.20 -19.22
C ASP A 332 -10.09 -17.92 -18.79
N GLN A 333 -10.75 -16.74 -18.84
CA GLN A 333 -10.06 -15.44 -18.70
C GLN A 333 -10.06 -14.84 -17.28
N VAL A 334 -10.78 -15.43 -16.32
CA VAL A 334 -11.08 -14.79 -15.01
C VAL A 334 -9.85 -14.69 -14.09
N ALA A 335 -8.98 -15.71 -14.09
CA ALA A 335 -7.76 -15.69 -13.27
C ALA A 335 -6.68 -14.76 -13.86
N GLU A 336 -6.55 -14.74 -15.20
CA GLU A 336 -5.63 -13.83 -15.89
C GLU A 336 -6.11 -12.37 -15.79
N SER A 337 -7.42 -12.13 -15.83
CA SER A 337 -8.00 -10.79 -15.60
C SER A 337 -7.80 -10.34 -14.16
N ALA A 338 -7.96 -11.23 -13.17
CA ALA A 338 -7.74 -10.91 -11.76
C ALA A 338 -6.27 -10.52 -11.48
N GLY A 339 -5.30 -11.26 -12.02
CA GLY A 339 -3.88 -10.93 -11.86
C GLY A 339 -3.50 -9.59 -12.52
N LYS A 340 -4.10 -9.27 -13.66
CA LYS A 340 -3.89 -7.98 -14.36
C LYS A 340 -4.56 -6.81 -13.64
N GLN A 341 -5.75 -7.02 -13.08
CA GLN A 341 -6.42 -6.03 -12.24
C GLN A 341 -5.65 -5.77 -10.93
N GLN A 342 -5.10 -6.83 -10.31
CA GLN A 342 -4.21 -6.70 -9.14
C GLN A 342 -2.98 -5.85 -9.48
N GLY A 343 -2.33 -6.12 -10.61
CA GLY A 343 -1.17 -5.33 -11.09
C GLY A 343 -1.53 -3.86 -11.30
N LEU A 344 -2.67 -3.56 -11.93
CA LEU A 344 -3.15 -2.19 -12.06
C LEU A 344 -3.42 -1.53 -10.71
N ALA A 345 -4.03 -2.23 -9.76
CA ALA A 345 -4.28 -1.68 -8.42
C ALA A 345 -2.96 -1.25 -7.75
N THR A 346 -1.90 -2.08 -7.83
CA THR A 346 -0.56 -1.72 -7.36
C THR A 346 0.00 -0.49 -8.08
N TYR A 347 -0.19 -0.39 -9.40
CA TYR A 347 0.32 0.76 -10.17
C TYR A 347 -0.41 2.05 -9.83
N LEU A 348 -1.74 2.00 -9.65
CA LEU A 348 -2.55 3.14 -9.21
C LEU A 348 -2.12 3.59 -7.81
N ALA A 349 -1.90 2.67 -6.87
CA ALA A 349 -1.38 2.99 -5.54
C ALA A 349 0.01 3.64 -5.59
N LEU A 350 0.93 3.12 -6.40
CA LEU A 350 2.24 3.75 -6.62
C LEU A 350 2.14 5.15 -7.21
N LEU A 351 1.21 5.40 -8.12
CA LEU A 351 0.98 6.73 -8.69
C LEU A 351 0.48 7.70 -7.60
N GLU A 352 -0.39 7.26 -6.69
CA GLU A 352 -0.81 8.06 -5.53
C GLU A 352 0.37 8.39 -4.61
N HIS A 353 1.25 7.42 -4.31
CA HIS A 353 2.46 7.67 -3.55
C HIS A 353 3.42 8.64 -4.26
N ILE A 354 3.54 8.54 -5.59
CA ILE A 354 4.33 9.49 -6.38
C ILE A 354 3.76 10.90 -6.26
N ILE A 355 2.43 11.06 -6.31
CA ILE A 355 1.78 12.37 -6.09
C ILE A 355 2.13 12.89 -4.70
N ASN A 356 2.00 12.08 -3.66
CA ASN A 356 2.31 12.52 -2.29
C ASN A 356 3.78 12.92 -2.14
N VAL A 357 4.72 12.16 -2.71
CA VAL A 357 6.14 12.55 -2.72
C VAL A 357 6.32 13.88 -3.44
N VAL A 358 5.68 14.11 -4.59
CA VAL A 358 5.81 15.38 -5.33
C VAL A 358 5.28 16.57 -4.54
N VAL A 359 4.18 16.39 -3.81
CA VAL A 359 3.50 17.44 -3.03
C VAL A 359 4.22 17.71 -1.70
N ASP A 360 4.56 16.65 -0.96
CA ASP A 360 5.14 16.75 0.38
C ASP A 360 6.67 16.92 0.32
N GLN A 361 7.08 18.16 0.10
CA GLN A 361 8.50 18.57 0.05
C GLN A 361 8.97 19.28 1.33
N GLN A 362 8.14 19.31 2.38
CA GLN A 362 8.38 20.22 3.52
C GLN A 362 9.43 19.68 4.51
N ASP A 363 9.59 18.35 4.66
CA ASP A 363 10.47 17.76 5.68
C ASP A 363 11.46 16.66 5.18
N ALA A 364 11.58 16.43 3.88
CA ALA A 364 12.46 15.38 3.37
C ALA A 364 13.96 15.78 3.41
N SER A 365 14.80 14.94 4.01
CA SER A 365 16.28 15.03 3.97
C SER A 365 16.91 14.95 2.57
N GLY A 366 16.09 14.85 1.52
CA GLY A 366 16.45 14.98 0.12
C GLY A 366 15.30 15.58 -0.68
N LYS A 367 15.33 16.89 -0.93
CA LYS A 367 14.37 17.55 -1.82
C LYS A 367 14.53 17.03 -3.24
N LEU A 368 13.41 16.85 -3.94
CA LEU A 368 13.43 16.58 -5.37
C LEU A 368 14.04 17.78 -6.11
N LYS A 369 14.84 17.49 -7.14
CA LYS A 369 15.23 18.54 -8.07
C LYS A 369 14.01 19.00 -8.85
N GLU A 370 13.94 20.28 -9.15
CA GLU A 370 12.85 20.88 -9.95
C GLU A 370 12.63 20.13 -11.27
N SER A 371 13.71 19.81 -11.99
CA SER A 371 13.67 19.00 -13.21
C SER A 371 13.05 17.61 -13.03
N THR A 372 13.27 17.00 -11.86
CA THR A 372 12.77 15.65 -11.54
C THR A 372 11.28 15.71 -11.21
N MET A 373 10.87 16.77 -10.52
CA MET A 373 9.48 17.08 -10.24
C MET A 373 8.70 17.34 -11.53
N GLU A 374 9.25 18.15 -12.45
CA GLU A 374 8.64 18.39 -13.77
C GLU A 374 8.42 17.10 -14.56
N ILE A 375 9.40 16.19 -14.56
CA ILE A 375 9.26 14.89 -15.24
C ILE A 375 8.19 14.03 -14.56
N ALA A 376 8.15 13.99 -13.22
CA ALA A 376 7.14 13.24 -12.48
C ALA A 376 5.73 13.79 -12.74
N VAL A 377 5.54 15.11 -12.70
CA VAL A 377 4.25 15.75 -13.00
C VAL A 377 3.82 15.50 -14.45
N THR A 378 4.77 15.55 -15.40
CA THR A 378 4.50 15.24 -16.81
C THR A 378 4.06 13.78 -16.97
N ALA A 379 4.77 12.85 -16.34
CA ALA A 379 4.43 11.44 -16.34
C ALA A 379 3.05 11.16 -15.74
N LEU A 380 2.73 11.80 -14.60
CA LEU A 380 1.41 11.72 -13.97
C LEU A 380 0.31 12.27 -14.88
N ASN A 381 0.54 13.43 -15.51
CA ASN A 381 -0.43 14.04 -16.42
C ASN A 381 -0.74 13.14 -17.63
N ASP A 382 0.29 12.49 -18.19
CA ASP A 382 0.15 11.52 -19.28
C ASP A 382 -0.71 10.33 -18.85
N VAL A 383 -0.40 9.73 -17.70
CA VAL A 383 -1.14 8.56 -17.19
C VAL A 383 -2.58 8.93 -16.86
N VAL A 384 -2.83 10.07 -16.21
CA VAL A 384 -4.19 10.55 -15.93
C VAL A 384 -4.95 10.81 -17.24
N GLY A 385 -4.27 11.28 -18.28
CA GLY A 385 -4.86 11.40 -19.62
C GLY A 385 -5.40 10.06 -20.15
N LEU A 386 -4.61 8.99 -20.01
CA LEU A 386 -5.00 7.62 -20.40
C LEU A 386 -6.10 7.04 -19.49
N VAL A 387 -6.04 7.32 -18.19
CA VAL A 387 -7.07 6.91 -17.24
C VAL A 387 -8.41 7.57 -17.55
N LEU A 388 -8.40 8.84 -17.96
CA LEU A 388 -9.60 9.52 -18.43
C LEU A 388 -10.13 8.90 -19.74
N GLU A 389 -9.28 8.41 -20.64
CA GLU A 389 -9.73 7.70 -21.86
C GLU A 389 -10.45 6.40 -21.47
N PHE A 390 -9.85 5.63 -20.56
CA PHE A 390 -10.47 4.42 -20.01
C PHE A 390 -11.84 4.69 -19.35
N LEU A 391 -11.96 5.79 -18.61
CA LEU A 391 -13.22 6.18 -17.96
C LEU A 391 -14.26 6.72 -18.96
N GLU A 392 -13.83 7.39 -20.04
CA GLU A 392 -14.70 7.78 -21.16
C GLU A 392 -15.24 6.52 -21.87
N ASP A 393 -14.40 5.53 -22.16
CA ASP A 393 -14.83 4.25 -22.74
C ASP A 393 -15.82 3.51 -21.83
N ALA A 394 -15.58 3.51 -20.51
CA ALA A 394 -16.51 2.94 -19.55
C ALA A 394 -17.87 3.64 -19.56
N GLN A 395 -17.88 4.97 -19.66
CA GLN A 395 -19.10 5.77 -19.78
C GLN A 395 -19.87 5.43 -21.06
N GLU A 396 -19.18 5.35 -22.21
CA GLU A 396 -19.79 5.02 -23.50
C GLU A 396 -20.42 3.61 -23.50
N ASN A 397 -19.81 2.68 -22.77
CA ASN A 397 -20.31 1.31 -22.59
C ASN A 397 -21.30 1.15 -21.42
N ASN A 398 -21.67 2.22 -20.71
CA ASN A 398 -22.55 2.23 -19.54
C ASN A 398 -22.08 1.31 -18.39
N ILE A 399 -20.77 1.19 -18.21
CA ILE A 399 -20.16 0.44 -17.10
C ILE A 399 -19.87 1.42 -15.97
N THR A 400 -20.63 1.34 -14.88
CA THR A 400 -20.55 2.27 -13.74
C THR A 400 -20.08 1.62 -12.44
N SER A 401 -19.74 0.33 -12.46
CA SER A 401 -19.37 -0.43 -11.26
C SER A 401 -18.10 -1.24 -11.46
N GLY A 402 -17.20 -1.22 -10.48
CA GLY A 402 -16.01 -2.08 -10.44
C GLY A 402 -14.87 -1.48 -9.62
N ASP A 403 -14.11 -2.32 -8.92
CA ASP A 403 -13.00 -1.87 -8.07
C ASP A 403 -11.91 -1.14 -8.85
N LEU A 404 -11.61 -1.59 -10.07
CA LEU A 404 -10.66 -0.90 -10.95
C LEU A 404 -11.18 0.49 -11.37
N LEU A 405 -12.47 0.60 -11.75
CA LEU A 405 -13.06 1.89 -12.09
C LEU A 405 -12.98 2.85 -10.89
N LEU A 406 -13.34 2.37 -9.70
CA LEU A 406 -13.28 3.17 -8.49
C LEU A 406 -11.83 3.59 -8.16
N GLY A 407 -10.87 2.69 -8.31
CA GLY A 407 -9.43 3.00 -8.17
C GLY A 407 -8.95 4.05 -9.17
N THR A 408 -9.43 4.01 -10.42
CA THR A 408 -9.10 5.03 -11.42
C THR A 408 -9.71 6.40 -11.09
N VAL A 409 -10.97 6.45 -10.60
CA VAL A 409 -11.59 7.69 -10.13
C VAL A 409 -10.82 8.25 -8.93
N ARG A 410 -10.36 7.38 -8.02
CA ARG A 410 -9.55 7.77 -6.86
C ARG A 410 -8.23 8.43 -7.26
N LEU A 411 -7.51 7.84 -8.21
CA LEU A 411 -6.29 8.43 -8.75
C LEU A 411 -6.55 9.80 -9.40
N VAL A 412 -7.62 9.90 -10.21
CA VAL A 412 -8.01 11.17 -10.86
C VAL A 412 -8.32 12.25 -9.82
N GLY A 413 -9.12 11.92 -8.80
CA GLY A 413 -9.44 12.84 -7.71
C GLY A 413 -8.20 13.29 -6.94
N ARG A 414 -7.29 12.36 -6.62
CA ARG A 414 -6.03 12.68 -5.92
C ARG A 414 -5.13 13.61 -6.74
N TYR A 415 -4.99 13.36 -8.04
CA TYR A 415 -4.14 14.18 -8.92
C TYR A 415 -4.72 15.58 -9.18
N LEU A 416 -6.02 15.66 -9.45
CA LEU A 416 -6.70 16.92 -9.74
C LEU A 416 -6.81 17.84 -8.51
N ALA A 417 -6.69 17.30 -7.29
CA ALA A 417 -6.53 18.12 -6.08
C ALA A 417 -5.28 19.02 -6.15
N GLU A 418 -4.22 18.56 -6.81
CA GLU A 418 -2.97 19.32 -6.96
C GLU A 418 -2.90 20.07 -8.29
N THR A 419 -3.51 19.51 -9.34
CA THR A 419 -3.52 20.09 -10.70
C THR A 419 -4.95 20.26 -11.22
N PRO A 420 -5.77 21.17 -10.66
CA PRO A 420 -7.21 21.27 -10.93
C PRO A 420 -7.56 21.69 -12.37
N LEU A 421 -6.59 22.23 -13.12
CA LEU A 421 -6.76 22.65 -14.51
C LEU A 421 -6.33 21.57 -15.53
N ALA A 422 -5.72 20.47 -15.08
CA ALA A 422 -5.34 19.38 -15.97
C ALA A 422 -6.58 18.74 -16.61
N HIS A 423 -6.51 18.45 -17.91
CA HIS A 423 -7.58 17.81 -18.68
C HIS A 423 -8.98 18.43 -18.52
N ARG A 424 -9.05 19.72 -18.15
CA ARG A 424 -10.28 20.44 -17.73
C ARG A 424 -11.52 20.12 -18.57
N ASN A 425 -11.41 20.19 -19.89
CA ASN A 425 -12.54 19.98 -20.80
C ASN A 425 -13.10 18.55 -20.74
N ARG A 426 -12.24 17.55 -20.54
CA ARG A 426 -12.61 16.14 -20.44
C ARG A 426 -13.22 15.87 -19.07
N VAL A 427 -12.54 16.30 -18.01
CA VAL A 427 -13.01 16.16 -16.62
C VAL A 427 -14.41 16.75 -16.47
N TYR A 428 -14.66 17.99 -16.93
CA TYR A 428 -15.95 18.65 -16.78
C TYR A 428 -17.10 17.90 -17.46
N LYS A 429 -16.85 17.29 -18.62
CA LYS A 429 -17.85 16.45 -19.32
C LYS A 429 -18.10 15.14 -18.57
N LEU A 430 -17.06 14.58 -17.97
CA LEU A 430 -17.09 13.29 -17.29
C LEU A 430 -17.56 13.38 -15.83
N LEU A 431 -17.60 14.58 -15.21
CA LEU A 431 -17.92 14.77 -13.78
C LEU A 431 -19.16 13.99 -13.30
N GLY A 432 -20.24 13.99 -14.08
CA GLY A 432 -21.45 13.25 -13.73
C GLY A 432 -21.21 11.74 -13.63
N PHE A 433 -20.42 11.18 -14.55
CA PHE A 433 -20.03 9.78 -14.54
C PHE A 433 -19.06 9.48 -13.40
N LEU A 434 -18.02 10.30 -13.20
CA LEU A 434 -17.03 10.12 -12.12
C LEU A 434 -17.71 9.99 -10.74
N LEU A 435 -18.72 10.81 -10.46
CA LEU A 435 -19.45 10.78 -9.19
C LEU A 435 -20.42 9.59 -9.06
N SER A 436 -20.79 8.97 -10.19
CA SER A 436 -21.72 7.82 -10.23
C SER A 436 -21.04 6.47 -10.11
N VAL A 437 -19.71 6.40 -10.20
CA VAL A 437 -18.96 5.15 -10.11
C VAL A 437 -19.09 4.53 -8.71
N THR A 438 -19.32 3.22 -8.67
CA THR A 438 -19.49 2.45 -7.43
C THR A 438 -18.63 1.18 -7.43
N ARG A 439 -18.44 0.56 -6.27
CA ARG A 439 -17.91 -0.80 -6.18
C ARG A 439 -18.92 -1.80 -6.72
N GLU A 440 -18.41 -2.92 -7.24
CA GLU A 440 -19.22 -4.05 -7.69
C GLU A 440 -20.15 -4.54 -6.57
N GLY A 441 -21.46 -4.66 -6.87
CA GLY A 441 -22.48 -5.07 -5.91
C GLY A 441 -22.96 -3.98 -4.94
N GLN A 442 -22.53 -2.73 -5.10
CA GLN A 442 -22.92 -1.59 -4.26
C GLN A 442 -23.62 -0.47 -5.04
N ASP A 443 -24.62 -0.81 -5.85
CA ASP A 443 -25.34 0.16 -6.67
C ASP A 443 -25.99 1.28 -5.83
N GLY A 444 -25.73 2.53 -6.22
CA GLY A 444 -26.33 3.71 -5.59
C GLY A 444 -25.65 4.18 -4.30
N THR A 445 -24.50 3.61 -3.93
CA THR A 445 -23.59 4.18 -2.92
C THR A 445 -22.88 5.42 -3.48
N LEU A 446 -22.27 6.21 -2.59
CA LEU A 446 -21.58 7.46 -2.93
C LEU A 446 -20.06 7.29 -2.77
N GLU A 447 -19.52 6.12 -3.11
CA GLU A 447 -18.11 5.77 -2.85
C GLU A 447 -17.12 6.61 -3.65
N ALA A 448 -17.44 6.98 -4.89
CA ALA A 448 -16.59 7.84 -5.70
C ALA A 448 -16.58 9.31 -5.25
N VAL A 449 -17.66 9.77 -4.60
CA VAL A 449 -17.80 11.16 -4.15
C VAL A 449 -16.63 11.59 -3.26
N PRO A 450 -16.33 10.94 -2.12
CA PRO A 450 -15.24 11.37 -1.23
C PRO A 450 -13.87 11.41 -1.92
N PHE A 451 -13.63 10.55 -2.92
CA PHE A 451 -12.37 10.59 -3.67
C PHE A 451 -12.25 11.81 -4.59
N MET A 452 -13.37 12.32 -5.11
CA MET A 452 -13.39 13.51 -5.96
C MET A 452 -13.44 14.82 -5.18
N LEU A 453 -13.82 14.80 -3.90
CA LEU A 453 -14.04 16.02 -3.11
C LEU A 453 -12.80 16.94 -3.01
N PRO A 454 -11.57 16.44 -2.76
CA PRO A 454 -10.38 17.30 -2.77
C PRO A 454 -10.15 18.00 -4.11
N ALA A 455 -10.42 17.32 -5.24
CA ALA A 455 -10.36 17.94 -6.56
C ALA A 455 -11.50 18.96 -6.76
N LEU A 456 -12.70 18.65 -6.30
CA LEU A 456 -13.86 19.51 -6.47
C LEU A 456 -13.77 20.80 -5.64
N SER A 457 -13.18 20.76 -4.46
CA SER A 457 -12.93 21.97 -3.66
C SER A 457 -12.04 22.95 -4.43
N GLN A 458 -11.03 22.44 -5.13
CA GLN A 458 -10.15 23.24 -6.00
C GLN A 458 -10.83 23.65 -7.32
N ILE A 459 -11.52 22.74 -8.00
CA ILE A 459 -12.20 23.02 -9.28
C ILE A 459 -13.29 24.09 -9.13
N THR A 460 -14.00 24.10 -8.00
CA THR A 460 -15.09 25.07 -7.73
C THR A 460 -14.61 26.44 -7.25
N THR A 461 -13.29 26.64 -7.09
CA THR A 461 -12.73 27.98 -6.97
C THR A 461 -13.02 28.82 -8.22
N GLU A 462 -13.13 28.17 -9.39
CA GLU A 462 -13.47 28.78 -10.68
C GLU A 462 -14.97 28.64 -11.03
N LEU A 463 -15.55 29.68 -11.62
CA LEU A 463 -16.99 29.72 -11.94
C LEU A 463 -17.43 28.61 -12.92
N ASP A 464 -16.62 28.30 -13.92
CA ASP A 464 -16.94 27.24 -14.88
C ASP A 464 -16.92 25.85 -14.23
N GLY A 465 -16.07 25.63 -13.22
CA GLY A 465 -16.06 24.40 -12.44
C GLY A 465 -17.36 24.25 -11.65
N CYS A 466 -17.83 25.35 -11.03
CA CYS A 466 -19.15 25.39 -10.40
C CYS A 466 -20.28 25.06 -11.40
N ARG A 467 -20.24 25.65 -12.59
CA ARG A 467 -21.24 25.39 -13.65
C ARG A 467 -21.26 23.93 -14.07
N ALA A 468 -20.09 23.33 -14.28
CA ALA A 468 -19.97 21.92 -14.66
C ALA A 468 -20.56 21.00 -13.58
N LEU A 469 -20.21 21.24 -12.31
CA LEU A 469 -20.71 20.44 -11.18
C LEU A 469 -22.23 20.58 -11.00
N VAL A 470 -22.77 21.78 -11.15
CA VAL A 470 -24.23 22.01 -11.05
C VAL A 470 -24.97 21.42 -12.25
N PHE A 471 -24.40 21.50 -13.46
CA PHE A 471 -24.98 20.95 -14.68
C PHE A 471 -25.17 19.43 -14.61
N CYS A 472 -24.19 18.70 -14.06
CA CYS A 472 -24.31 17.25 -13.87
C CYS A 472 -25.10 16.86 -12.60
N GLY A 473 -25.58 17.83 -11.82
CA GLY A 473 -26.28 17.59 -10.56
C GLY A 473 -25.39 17.07 -9.42
N GLY A 474 -24.06 17.19 -9.56
CA GLY A 474 -23.10 16.69 -8.57
C GLY A 474 -23.25 17.36 -7.20
N HIS A 475 -23.68 18.63 -7.15
CA HIS A 475 -23.99 19.31 -5.87
C HIS A 475 -25.02 18.55 -5.03
N LYS A 476 -26.01 17.91 -5.66
CA LYS A 476 -27.01 17.10 -4.96
C LYS A 476 -26.42 15.80 -4.41
N GLN A 477 -25.48 15.20 -5.14
CA GLN A 477 -24.76 14.01 -4.70
C GLN A 477 -23.87 14.34 -3.50
N ILE A 478 -23.19 15.49 -3.51
CA ILE A 478 -22.38 15.97 -2.40
C ILE A 478 -23.24 16.27 -1.16
N VAL A 479 -24.40 16.93 -1.32
CA VAL A 479 -25.32 17.14 -0.18
C VAL A 479 -25.79 15.80 0.40
N ARG A 480 -26.14 14.84 -0.46
CA ARG A 480 -26.52 13.49 -0.01
C ARG A 480 -25.36 12.80 0.72
N PHE A 481 -24.13 12.96 0.25
CA PHE A 481 -22.93 12.46 0.91
C PHE A 481 -22.77 13.08 2.31
N VAL A 482 -22.87 14.40 2.44
CA VAL A 482 -22.78 15.09 3.74
C VAL A 482 -23.83 14.55 4.72
N LEU A 483 -25.07 14.36 4.27
CA LEU A 483 -26.14 13.78 5.09
C LEU A 483 -25.75 12.39 5.62
N VAL A 484 -25.35 11.48 4.73
CA VAL A 484 -24.99 10.11 5.11
C VAL A 484 -23.74 10.08 6.01
N ALA A 485 -22.69 10.82 5.64
CA ALA A 485 -21.40 10.83 6.34
C ALA A 485 -21.50 11.41 7.76
N THR A 486 -22.32 12.46 7.94
CA THR A 486 -22.54 13.07 9.26
C THR A 486 -23.37 12.19 10.20
N GLU A 487 -24.22 11.32 9.66
CA GLU A 487 -25.02 10.36 10.43
C GLU A 487 -24.22 9.09 10.81
N SER A 488 -23.31 8.62 9.94
CA SER A 488 -22.50 7.42 10.18
C SER A 488 -21.31 7.64 11.13
N GLY A 489 -20.89 8.88 11.38
CA GLY A 489 -20.08 9.26 12.55
C GLY A 489 -18.62 8.76 12.64
N GLY A 490 -17.99 8.37 11.52
CA GLY A 490 -16.60 7.90 11.50
C GLY A 490 -15.54 9.01 11.37
N PRO A 491 -14.35 8.89 11.99
CA PRO A 491 -13.25 9.86 11.82
C PRO A 491 -12.70 9.88 10.38
N GLU A 492 -12.80 8.78 9.63
CA GLU A 492 -12.33 8.66 8.25
C GLU A 492 -13.07 9.58 7.28
N SER A 493 -14.33 9.93 7.56
CA SER A 493 -15.13 10.82 6.71
C SER A 493 -14.93 12.30 7.03
N ARG A 494 -14.15 12.64 8.06
CA ARG A 494 -14.03 14.01 8.57
C ARG A 494 -13.48 14.99 7.52
N LEU A 495 -12.33 14.66 6.91
CA LEU A 495 -11.73 15.49 5.86
C LEU A 495 -12.65 15.61 4.65
N ALA A 496 -13.27 14.49 4.23
CA ALA A 496 -14.23 14.50 3.14
C ALA A 496 -15.46 15.40 3.44
N ILE A 497 -15.96 15.45 4.68
CA ILE A 497 -17.05 16.38 5.04
C ILE A 497 -16.60 17.84 4.91
N ILE A 498 -15.36 18.15 5.29
CA ILE A 498 -14.79 19.50 5.13
C ILE A 498 -14.69 19.87 3.65
N ASP A 499 -14.08 19.03 2.82
CA ASP A 499 -13.97 19.27 1.36
C ASP A 499 -15.34 19.39 0.68
N ALA A 500 -16.33 18.60 1.13
CA ALA A 500 -17.72 18.72 0.68
C ALA A 500 -18.30 20.09 1.04
N CYS A 501 -18.11 20.55 2.27
CA CYS A 501 -18.62 21.84 2.71
C CYS A 501 -17.94 22.99 1.96
N ASP A 502 -16.63 22.94 1.75
CA ASP A 502 -15.88 23.93 0.96
C ASP A 502 -16.39 23.98 -0.49
N THR A 503 -16.58 22.81 -1.11
CA THR A 503 -17.14 22.71 -2.46
C THR A 503 -18.54 23.33 -2.53
N LEU A 504 -19.43 23.02 -1.59
CA LEU A 504 -20.78 23.59 -1.55
C LEU A 504 -20.79 25.09 -1.23
N LEU A 505 -19.88 25.55 -0.37
CA LEU A 505 -19.74 26.96 -0.03
C LEU A 505 -19.28 27.77 -1.25
N ASN A 506 -18.31 27.26 -2.02
CA ASN A 506 -17.87 27.85 -3.28
C ASN A 506 -19.03 28.05 -4.27
N LEU A 507 -19.95 27.07 -4.39
CA LEU A 507 -21.13 27.19 -5.23
C LEU A 507 -22.07 28.31 -4.77
N LEU A 508 -22.31 28.40 -3.45
CA LEU A 508 -23.24 29.37 -2.87
C LEU A 508 -22.68 30.80 -2.91
N ILE A 509 -21.38 30.98 -2.69
CA ILE A 509 -20.70 32.28 -2.81
C ILE A 509 -20.88 32.83 -4.24
N LYS A 510 -20.68 31.98 -5.26
CA LYS A 510 -20.79 32.37 -6.67
C LYS A 510 -22.22 32.32 -7.22
N GLN A 511 -23.23 32.11 -6.38
CA GLN A 511 -24.62 31.97 -6.83
C GLN A 511 -25.10 33.19 -7.64
N LYS A 512 -24.65 34.39 -7.26
CA LYS A 512 -25.04 35.64 -7.93
C LYS A 512 -24.34 35.85 -9.29
N ASP A 513 -23.30 35.07 -9.60
CA ASP A 513 -22.47 35.21 -10.80
C ASP A 513 -22.95 34.34 -11.98
N GLY A 514 -24.25 34.00 -12.00
CA GLY A 514 -24.89 33.24 -13.09
C GLY A 514 -25.26 31.79 -12.75
N LEU A 515 -25.06 31.35 -11.50
CA LEU A 515 -25.51 30.04 -10.98
C LEU A 515 -26.94 30.07 -10.40
N GLY A 516 -27.48 31.27 -10.14
CA GLY A 516 -28.62 31.50 -9.26
C GLY A 516 -29.93 30.82 -9.61
N SER A 517 -30.22 30.55 -10.89
CA SER A 517 -31.44 29.83 -11.29
C SER A 517 -31.30 28.30 -11.18
N ALA A 518 -30.09 27.77 -11.13
CA ALA A 518 -29.82 26.34 -11.14
C ALA A 518 -29.75 25.74 -9.73
N LEU A 519 -29.33 26.52 -8.73
CA LEU A 519 -29.27 26.10 -7.33
C LEU A 519 -30.60 26.36 -6.62
N LYS A 520 -31.26 25.28 -6.19
CA LYS A 520 -32.50 25.37 -5.40
C LYS A 520 -32.19 25.18 -3.92
N VAL A 521 -32.80 25.98 -3.06
CA VAL A 521 -32.65 25.84 -1.60
C VAL A 521 -32.97 24.41 -1.15
N THR A 522 -34.00 23.80 -1.74
CA THR A 522 -34.46 22.45 -1.45
C THR A 522 -33.38 21.38 -1.64
N ASP A 523 -32.39 21.64 -2.49
CA ASP A 523 -31.29 20.70 -2.75
C ASP A 523 -30.36 20.55 -1.53
N PHE A 524 -30.36 21.52 -0.60
CA PHE A 524 -29.43 21.56 0.55
C PHE A 524 -30.10 21.24 1.89
N LEU A 525 -31.41 21.45 2.00
CA LEU A 525 -32.11 21.47 3.29
C LEU A 525 -31.97 20.18 4.10
N SER A 526 -31.92 19.01 3.43
CA SER A 526 -31.86 17.72 4.11
C SER A 526 -30.60 17.53 4.95
N ALA A 527 -29.46 18.12 4.54
CA ALA A 527 -28.18 17.89 5.21
C ALA A 527 -27.89 18.89 6.34
N LEU A 528 -28.51 20.08 6.36
CA LEU A 528 -28.13 21.13 7.32
C LEU A 528 -28.29 20.72 8.80
N PRO A 529 -29.39 20.06 9.22
CA PRO A 529 -29.54 19.66 10.62
C PRO A 529 -28.47 18.66 11.07
N SER A 530 -28.21 17.64 10.24
CA SER A 530 -27.20 16.61 10.51
C SER A 530 -25.80 17.21 10.54
N LEU A 531 -25.47 18.10 9.60
CA LEU A 531 -24.21 18.84 9.57
C LEU A 531 -24.04 19.74 10.80
N ALA A 532 -25.09 20.46 11.19
CA ALA A 532 -25.01 21.36 12.34
C ALA A 532 -24.76 20.61 13.65
N ASN A 533 -25.44 19.47 13.82
CA ASN A 533 -25.19 18.59 14.95
C ASN A 533 -23.78 18.01 14.90
N TRP A 534 -23.33 17.48 13.76
CA TRP A 534 -21.98 16.92 13.61
C TRP A 534 -20.90 17.92 14.02
N ALA A 535 -20.94 19.15 13.51
CA ALA A 535 -19.95 20.18 13.82
C ALA A 535 -19.98 20.55 15.31
N ALA A 536 -21.17 20.71 15.89
CA ALA A 536 -21.34 21.03 17.31
C ALA A 536 -20.80 19.91 18.24
N HIS A 537 -20.92 18.64 17.85
CA HIS A 537 -20.38 17.51 18.60
C HIS A 537 -18.85 17.40 18.46
N GLY A 538 -18.31 17.64 17.26
CA GLY A 538 -16.87 17.62 16.99
C GLY A 538 -16.08 18.71 17.73
N LYS A 539 -16.74 19.82 18.07
CA LYS A 539 -16.23 20.98 18.85
C LYS A 539 -15.06 21.76 18.23
N GLN A 540 -14.59 21.35 17.06
CA GLN A 540 -13.41 21.93 16.41
C GLN A 540 -13.78 23.24 15.71
N VAL A 541 -12.88 24.23 15.76
CA VAL A 541 -13.24 25.63 15.45
C VAL A 541 -13.57 25.79 13.97
N MET A 542 -12.65 25.40 13.10
CA MET A 542 -12.82 25.34 11.64
C MET A 542 -14.12 24.65 11.20
N GLU A 543 -14.41 23.44 11.71
CA GLU A 543 -15.61 22.68 11.32
C GLU A 543 -16.90 23.39 11.67
N CYS A 544 -16.93 24.01 12.86
CA CYS A 544 -18.08 24.79 13.29
C CYS A 544 -18.26 26.05 12.44
N ALA A 545 -17.16 26.74 12.09
CA ALA A 545 -17.19 27.95 11.30
C ALA A 545 -17.62 27.66 9.86
N LEU A 546 -17.11 26.59 9.26
CA LEU A 546 -17.44 26.16 7.91
C LEU A 546 -18.91 25.71 7.80
N ALA A 547 -19.37 24.84 8.72
CA ALA A 547 -20.76 24.41 8.77
C ALA A 547 -21.72 25.59 9.02
N ALA A 548 -21.36 26.54 9.87
CA ALA A 548 -22.18 27.74 10.13
C ALA A 548 -22.25 28.66 8.90
N SER A 549 -21.15 28.81 8.17
CA SER A 549 -21.08 29.59 6.92
C SER A 549 -21.99 28.98 5.86
N LEU A 550 -21.88 27.67 5.64
CA LEU A 550 -22.73 26.93 4.71
C LEU A 550 -24.22 27.05 5.08
N CYS A 551 -24.57 26.81 6.36
CA CYS A 551 -25.94 26.96 6.85
C CYS A 551 -26.46 28.39 6.63
N THR A 552 -25.65 29.40 6.95
CA THR A 552 -26.03 30.81 6.81
C THR A 552 -26.28 31.18 5.36
N MET A 553 -25.43 30.73 4.43
CA MET A 553 -25.59 30.97 3.01
C MET A 553 -26.89 30.34 2.48
N VAL A 554 -27.19 29.09 2.84
CA VAL A 554 -28.44 28.42 2.42
C VAL A 554 -29.68 29.09 3.03
N LEU A 555 -29.65 29.44 4.32
CA LEU A 555 -30.72 30.19 4.97
C LEU A 555 -30.91 31.58 4.35
N GLY A 556 -29.83 32.18 3.84
CA GLY A 556 -29.84 33.41 3.07
C GLY A 556 -30.69 33.34 1.79
N LEU A 557 -31.07 32.15 1.32
CA LEU A 557 -31.90 31.93 0.13
C LEU A 557 -33.38 31.71 0.42
N THR A 558 -33.76 31.61 1.69
CA THR A 558 -35.13 31.30 2.11
C THR A 558 -35.54 32.20 3.28
N ASN A 559 -36.63 31.85 3.95
CA ASN A 559 -37.14 32.51 5.14
C ASN A 559 -37.79 31.49 6.09
N GLU A 560 -38.02 31.91 7.34
CA GLU A 560 -38.52 31.03 8.40
C GLU A 560 -39.87 30.38 8.06
N ASN A 561 -40.79 31.13 7.44
CA ASN A 561 -42.11 30.63 7.05
C ASN A 561 -42.03 29.52 5.99
N ALA A 562 -41.16 29.71 4.99
CA ALA A 562 -40.96 28.71 3.93
C ALA A 562 -40.31 27.43 4.46
N LEU A 563 -39.37 27.54 5.40
CA LEU A 563 -38.75 26.39 6.05
C LEU A 563 -39.73 25.61 6.94
N ALA A 564 -40.62 26.32 7.65
CA ALA A 564 -41.64 25.69 8.50
C ALA A 564 -42.61 24.80 7.70
N GLN A 565 -42.79 25.10 6.41
CA GLN A 565 -43.63 24.32 5.50
C GLN A 565 -42.86 23.18 4.80
N TYR A 566 -41.54 23.09 4.97
CA TYR A 566 -40.73 22.09 4.28
C TYR A 566 -40.75 20.74 5.02
N PRO A 567 -41.17 19.64 4.34
CA PRO A 567 -41.21 18.32 4.96
C PRO A 567 -39.79 17.84 5.29
N GLY A 568 -39.56 17.46 6.56
CA GLY A 568 -38.30 16.87 7.01
C GLY A 568 -37.27 17.84 7.60
N PHE A 569 -37.44 19.16 7.50
CA PHE A 569 -36.52 20.12 8.15
C PHE A 569 -36.93 20.38 9.62
N GLY A 570 -38.22 20.66 9.84
CA GLY A 570 -38.85 20.78 11.16
C GLY A 570 -38.28 21.87 12.09
N PRO A 571 -38.94 22.13 13.23
CA PRO A 571 -38.45 23.08 14.24
C PRO A 571 -37.14 22.65 14.90
N ALA A 572 -36.94 21.34 15.07
CA ALA A 572 -35.72 20.79 15.67
C ALA A 572 -34.48 21.05 14.80
N GLY A 573 -34.61 20.97 13.47
CA GLY A 573 -33.53 21.29 12.54
C GLY A 573 -33.14 22.77 12.61
N LEU A 574 -34.13 23.68 12.62
CA LEU A 574 -33.89 25.12 12.83
C LEU A 574 -33.16 25.38 14.14
N GLN A 575 -33.57 24.72 15.23
CA GLN A 575 -32.94 24.89 16.53
C GLN A 575 -31.47 24.45 16.54
N ALA A 576 -31.14 23.32 15.91
CA ALA A 576 -29.76 22.83 15.79
C ALA A 576 -28.89 23.83 15.00
N VAL A 577 -29.38 24.30 13.85
CA VAL A 577 -28.69 25.28 13.01
C VAL A 577 -28.50 26.62 13.75
N PHE A 578 -29.53 27.13 14.43
CA PHE A 578 -29.44 28.36 15.22
C PHE A 578 -28.47 28.25 16.39
N ALA A 579 -28.42 27.10 17.06
CA ALA A 579 -27.46 26.87 18.14
C ALA A 579 -26.02 26.92 17.62
N LEU A 580 -25.75 26.26 16.49
CA LEU A 580 -24.43 26.30 15.85
C LEU A 580 -24.02 27.73 15.44
N ILE A 581 -24.95 28.48 14.86
CA ILE A 581 -24.69 29.86 14.42
C ILE A 581 -24.44 30.77 15.62
N LEU A 582 -25.27 30.71 16.67
CA LEU A 582 -25.07 31.50 17.89
C LEU A 582 -23.71 31.20 18.54
N MET A 583 -23.29 29.93 18.56
CA MET A 583 -21.97 29.54 19.04
C MET A 583 -20.83 30.18 18.22
N ASN A 584 -20.96 30.26 16.90
CA ASN A 584 -19.95 30.88 16.05
C ASN A 584 -19.95 32.41 16.15
N LEU A 585 -21.11 33.06 16.34
CA LEU A 585 -21.17 34.49 16.65
C LEU A 585 -20.42 34.82 17.96
N GLU A 586 -20.56 33.95 18.97
CA GLU A 586 -19.79 34.09 20.22
C GLU A 586 -18.28 33.89 20.00
N ARG A 587 -17.87 32.94 19.15
CA ARG A 587 -16.46 32.72 18.81
C ARG A 587 -15.84 33.89 18.05
N CYS A 588 -16.53 34.39 17.02
CA CYS A 588 -16.13 35.58 16.27
C CYS A 588 -15.89 36.78 17.20
N GLN A 589 -16.85 37.05 18.10
CA GLN A 589 -16.75 38.14 19.08
C GLN A 589 -15.59 37.97 20.08
N ARG A 590 -15.18 36.73 20.38
CA ARG A 590 -14.01 36.46 21.23
C ARG A 590 -12.72 36.64 20.45
N ALA A 591 -12.70 36.23 19.18
CA ALA A 591 -11.53 36.36 18.31
C ALA A 591 -11.16 37.81 18.03
N GLU A 592 -12.14 38.73 17.97
CA GLU A 592 -11.89 40.17 17.89
C GLU A 592 -10.98 40.70 19.02
N ARG A 593 -10.89 39.98 20.16
CA ARG A 593 -10.06 40.37 21.31
C ARG A 593 -8.66 39.78 21.28
N LEU A 594 -8.34 38.94 20.28
CA LEU A 594 -7.03 38.35 20.11
C LEU A 594 -6.09 39.34 19.42
N GLU A 595 -4.80 39.26 19.72
CA GLU A 595 -3.78 40.10 19.08
C GLU A 595 -3.47 39.65 17.65
N GLU A 596 -3.62 38.35 17.37
CA GLU A 596 -3.46 37.75 16.05
C GLU A 596 -4.83 37.38 15.45
N PRO A 597 -5.02 37.61 14.13
CA PRO A 597 -6.24 37.20 13.44
C PRO A 597 -6.40 35.68 13.50
N ALA A 598 -7.63 35.22 13.71
CA ALA A 598 -7.93 33.80 13.72
C ALA A 598 -7.93 33.23 12.30
N GLU A 599 -7.53 31.97 12.14
CA GLU A 599 -7.56 31.28 10.84
C GLU A 599 -8.97 31.21 10.23
N GLU A 600 -10.02 31.22 11.07
CA GLU A 600 -11.41 31.14 10.64
C GLU A 600 -12.11 32.50 10.43
N GLU A 601 -11.38 33.62 10.46
CA GLU A 601 -11.97 34.96 10.38
C GLU A 601 -12.86 35.14 9.14
N ASP A 602 -12.41 34.69 7.97
CA ASP A 602 -13.18 34.76 6.71
C ASP A 602 -14.52 34.01 6.79
N LEU A 603 -14.53 32.83 7.43
CA LEU A 603 -15.75 32.02 7.61
C LEU A 603 -16.72 32.70 8.59
N TRP A 604 -16.21 33.30 9.66
CA TRP A 604 -17.05 34.07 10.56
C TRP A 604 -17.62 35.31 9.88
N ASP A 605 -16.85 36.00 9.05
CA ASP A 605 -17.35 37.15 8.29
C ASP A 605 -18.46 36.76 7.32
N ILE A 606 -18.36 35.61 6.63
CA ILE A 606 -19.46 35.05 5.83
C ILE A 606 -20.72 34.85 6.68
N THR A 607 -20.55 34.25 7.87
CA THR A 607 -21.66 33.98 8.80
C THR A 607 -22.30 35.29 9.30
N VAL A 608 -21.50 36.22 9.81
CA VAL A 608 -21.98 37.49 10.38
C VAL A 608 -22.63 38.37 9.31
N SER A 609 -21.97 38.50 8.16
CA SER A 609 -22.48 39.29 7.03
C SER A 609 -23.79 38.70 6.50
N GLY A 610 -23.86 37.38 6.35
CA GLY A 610 -25.08 36.69 5.91
C GLY A 610 -26.26 36.96 6.86
N TRP A 611 -26.03 36.90 8.18
CA TRP A 611 -27.06 37.19 9.16
C TRP A 611 -27.46 38.65 9.23
N SER A 612 -26.54 39.60 9.05
CA SER A 612 -26.92 41.02 8.97
C SER A 612 -27.90 41.31 7.82
N GLN A 613 -27.78 40.57 6.71
CA GLN A 613 -28.65 40.70 5.54
C GLN A 613 -29.96 39.90 5.66
N CYS A 614 -29.96 38.77 6.40
CA CYS A 614 -31.12 37.89 6.46
C CYS A 614 -31.92 37.95 7.77
N MET A 615 -31.44 38.65 8.82
CA MET A 615 -32.04 38.67 10.17
C MET A 615 -33.56 38.89 10.19
N GLN A 616 -34.07 39.82 9.37
CA GLN A 616 -35.50 40.15 9.34
C GLN A 616 -36.39 39.02 8.78
N ARG A 617 -35.80 38.06 8.06
CA ARG A 617 -36.50 36.88 7.53
C ARG A 617 -36.64 35.75 8.56
N TYR A 618 -36.01 35.90 9.74
CA TYR A 618 -35.95 34.90 10.81
C TYR A 618 -36.27 35.49 12.20
N PRO A 619 -37.52 35.92 12.46
CA PRO A 619 -37.96 36.42 13.76
C PRO A 619 -37.63 35.53 14.96
N SER A 620 -37.73 34.20 14.84
CA SER A 620 -37.41 33.30 15.96
C SER A 620 -35.95 33.40 16.38
N PHE A 621 -35.03 33.47 15.41
CA PHE A 621 -33.60 33.57 15.68
C PHE A 621 -33.24 34.93 16.26
N LYS A 622 -33.83 36.02 15.73
CA LYS A 622 -33.70 37.37 16.29
C LYS A 622 -34.09 37.39 17.77
N ASN A 623 -35.16 36.71 18.15
CA ASN A 623 -35.59 36.59 19.54
C ASN A 623 -34.63 35.73 20.39
N ILE A 624 -34.12 34.62 19.86
CA ILE A 624 -33.10 33.79 20.52
C ILE A 624 -31.84 34.61 20.83
N ILE A 625 -31.35 35.38 19.86
CA ILE A 625 -30.18 36.25 20.05
C ILE A 625 -30.46 37.31 21.12
N LYS A 626 -31.61 37.98 21.08
CA LYS A 626 -32.01 39.00 22.08
C LYS A 626 -32.07 38.43 23.51
N ALA A 627 -32.53 37.20 23.65
CA ALA A 627 -32.60 36.48 24.92
C ALA A 627 -31.26 35.83 25.34
N SER A 628 -30.25 35.80 24.46
CA SER A 628 -29.01 35.09 24.70
C SER A 628 -28.14 35.77 25.77
N ALA A 629 -27.52 34.97 26.64
CA ALA A 629 -26.52 35.47 27.58
C ALA A 629 -25.29 36.06 26.87
N TRP A 630 -25.00 35.61 25.65
CA TRP A 630 -23.95 36.15 24.81
C TRP A 630 -24.20 37.64 24.50
N LEU A 631 -25.36 38.00 23.95
CA LEU A 631 -25.65 39.39 23.60
C LEU A 631 -25.62 40.31 24.83
N GLN A 632 -26.15 39.84 25.97
CA GLN A 632 -26.11 40.59 27.23
C GLN A 632 -24.67 40.85 27.70
N ARG A 633 -23.77 39.87 27.54
CA ARG A 633 -22.34 40.02 27.85
C ARG A 633 -21.61 40.90 26.83
N PHE A 634 -22.00 40.80 25.56
CA PHE A 634 -21.38 41.53 24.46
C PHE A 634 -21.65 43.05 24.58
N LEU A 635 -22.89 43.43 24.92
CA LEU A 635 -23.27 44.83 25.16
C LEU A 635 -22.78 45.35 26.51
N GLY A 636 -22.55 44.47 27.49
CA GLY A 636 -22.14 44.83 28.84
C GLY A 636 -23.21 45.65 29.59
N LYS A 637 -22.78 46.57 30.47
CA LYS A 637 -23.69 47.52 31.18
C LYS A 637 -24.06 48.75 30.35
N ARG A 638 -23.74 48.78 29.06
CA ARG A 638 -23.91 49.97 28.23
C ARG A 638 -25.39 50.14 27.86
N PRO A 639 -25.94 51.36 27.90
CA PRO A 639 -27.33 51.60 27.53
C PRO A 639 -27.56 51.23 26.05
N MET A 640 -28.78 50.83 25.71
CA MET A 640 -29.24 50.49 24.34
C MET A 640 -29.03 51.62 23.29
N THR A 641 -28.52 52.77 23.73
CA THR A 641 -28.28 54.00 22.98
C THR A 641 -26.79 54.30 22.72
N ALA A 642 -25.85 53.44 23.15
CA ALA A 642 -24.44 53.56 22.80
C ALA A 642 -24.26 53.41 21.28
N THR A 643 -23.35 54.19 20.66
CA THR A 643 -23.08 54.08 19.22
C THR A 643 -22.47 52.70 18.94
N MET A 644 -22.84 52.05 17.82
CA MET A 644 -22.39 50.68 17.54
C MET A 644 -20.87 50.57 17.40
N GLU A 645 -20.22 51.67 17.03
CA GLU A 645 -18.76 51.86 16.99
C GLU A 645 -18.09 51.71 18.37
N GLU A 646 -18.82 51.97 19.46
CA GLU A 646 -18.28 51.78 20.81
C GLU A 646 -18.26 50.30 21.21
N VAL A 647 -19.14 49.46 20.62
CA VAL A 647 -19.39 48.06 21.05
C VAL A 647 -18.42 47.07 20.41
N THR A 648 -18.10 47.26 19.13
CA THR A 648 -17.22 46.37 18.35
C THR A 648 -16.55 47.17 17.23
N THR A 649 -15.30 46.83 16.96
CA THR A 649 -14.49 47.34 15.86
C THR A 649 -14.69 46.55 14.56
N ASN A 650 -15.28 45.35 14.61
CA ASN A 650 -15.60 44.55 13.43
C ASN A 650 -16.84 45.12 12.70
N PRO A 651 -16.72 45.58 11.44
CA PRO A 651 -17.83 46.17 10.68
C PRO A 651 -19.01 45.22 10.44
N SER A 652 -18.73 43.93 10.20
CA SER A 652 -19.74 42.89 10.01
C SER A 652 -20.61 42.76 11.27
N LEU A 653 -19.98 42.75 12.45
CA LEU A 653 -20.69 42.68 13.74
C LEU A 653 -21.51 43.94 14.03
N GLN A 654 -21.03 45.13 13.65
CA GLN A 654 -21.83 46.36 13.73
C GLN A 654 -23.11 46.26 12.90
N MET A 655 -23.00 45.81 11.64
CA MET A 655 -24.14 45.61 10.75
C MET A 655 -25.12 44.56 11.29
N LEU A 656 -24.61 43.47 11.87
CA LEU A 656 -25.43 42.46 12.52
C LEU A 656 -26.21 43.05 13.70
N LEU A 657 -25.54 43.78 14.61
CA LEU A 657 -26.20 44.43 15.75
C LEU A 657 -27.30 45.39 15.27
N ALA A 658 -27.03 46.20 14.23
CA ALA A 658 -28.02 47.10 13.67
C ALA A 658 -29.27 46.34 13.18
N SER A 659 -29.08 45.19 12.53
CA SER A 659 -30.19 44.34 12.06
C SER A 659 -31.01 43.70 13.20
N ILE A 660 -30.39 43.40 14.34
CA ILE A 660 -31.06 42.83 15.52
C ILE A 660 -31.95 43.87 16.20
N PHE A 661 -31.50 45.12 16.27
CA PHE A 661 -32.23 46.22 16.93
C PHE A 661 -33.12 47.02 15.99
N ALA A 662 -33.00 46.83 14.67
CA ALA A 662 -33.94 47.37 13.71
C ALA A 662 -35.37 46.93 14.07
N PRO A 663 -36.35 47.86 14.00
CA PRO A 663 -37.74 47.59 14.34
C PRO A 663 -38.35 46.45 13.52
#